data_AF-M3AGM8-F1
#
_entry.id   AF-M3AGM8-F1
#
_cell.length_a   1.000
_cell.length_b   1.000
_cell.length_c   1.000
_cell.angle_alpha   90.00
_cell.angle_beta   90.00
_cell.angle_gamma   90.00
#
_symmetry.space_group_name_H-M   'P 1'
#
loop_
_entity.id
_entity.type
_entity.pdbx_description
1 polymer ?
#
loop_
_entity_poly.entity_id
_entity_poly.type
_entity_poly.pdbx_seq_one_letter_code
_entity_poly.pdbx_strand_id
1 'polypeptide(L)'
;MIMRLLFLVAYVSLLLSPAHMVMAATIELTQQERAWLNKNPEIRIGIDRQWMPYVYERSPGTITGVEADLLERINTLTGANIKLVLGQWKDMVAQAERGEIHGVAVSVAHPERAKFFLFSSSPYKSSRFIYVRGERESSLRSMADLNGRKVGLLAGNLMDKKVLSRWPEITLVEKVSNQDLALGLLNKEIDGAIFTLSLSLMIREEMIPDLRIGFSVPESEAALGYSINKEYPELLSIINKGLEAIPPNEVQSILDKWSANTAKATPRTELSDAETAWLKAHPVIRTQIFNSPPINYWENGPHGIAVDTVEAILGKLGVRLEYEHGPSWSETLDAMRTRNGVDLLLNAKYTPEQEAFLTYSNDHLTQPLLIFSRTDEKGILGLDDLAGKTVAVEQGYGLRETLAKNHPHIKQVLYEDTVSALAAVSSKQADAYIGGLMVAQYHIAQRGFSNIKVAAGTNLGSHTQAFAARKDWPELISILNKGLASLSVDERNAIHRKYASVEFAERIDYTLLWRVLVGASLIIAGVFYWNRRLAHEITLRKAAECKYHEINKQLEGAAHKLAQSNAELEQFAYAASHDMREPLRMISSYLGLLGRRYGACLDQDGHEFLAFAKDGATRLDRMILGLLDYSRIGRTSRPREPVPLTDVLAEAVTNLQVAIEAAQACVNIPTPLPQVLGHREELVRLFQNLIANAVKYCSPERTSAVTITAERDDTRWRISVADNGIGIAPENHDRVFGIFQRLHGVDVEGAGIGLASCKKIVQHHDGNIWVEGEQGKGCTIVLTLPATE
;
A
#
# COMPACT_ATOMS: atom_id res chain seq x y z
N MET A 1 -94.21 16.26 -43.75
CA MET A 1 -94.52 16.93 -42.46
C MET A 1 -94.57 15.96 -41.28
N ILE A 2 -95.04 14.72 -41.46
CA ILE A 2 -95.13 13.69 -40.40
C ILE A 2 -93.75 13.17 -39.92
N MET A 3 -92.75 13.13 -40.81
CA MET A 3 -91.41 12.61 -40.47
C MET A 3 -90.54 13.58 -39.61
N ARG A 4 -90.87 14.88 -39.58
CA ARG A 4 -90.24 15.86 -38.68
C ARG A 4 -90.88 15.87 -37.27
N LEU A 5 -92.13 15.44 -37.14
CA LEU A 5 -92.82 15.34 -35.85
C LEU A 5 -92.35 14.12 -35.05
N LEU A 6 -92.06 13.00 -35.72
CA LEU A 6 -91.51 11.79 -35.10
C LEU A 6 -90.08 11.96 -34.56
N PHE A 7 -89.26 12.80 -35.22
CA PHE A 7 -87.91 13.13 -34.71
C PHE A 7 -87.94 14.06 -33.50
N LEU A 8 -88.90 15.00 -33.43
CA LEU A 8 -89.04 15.89 -32.27
C LEU A 8 -89.57 15.15 -31.04
N VAL A 9 -90.49 14.18 -31.22
CA VAL A 9 -91.01 13.34 -30.13
C VAL A 9 -89.94 12.36 -29.62
N ALA A 10 -89.09 11.81 -30.49
CA ALA A 10 -87.95 10.98 -30.06
C ALA A 10 -86.86 11.79 -29.32
N TYR A 11 -86.65 13.06 -29.70
CA TYR A 11 -85.66 13.93 -29.05
C TYR A 11 -86.11 14.46 -27.69
N VAL A 12 -87.40 14.74 -27.52
CA VAL A 12 -87.98 15.16 -26.22
C VAL A 12 -88.13 13.97 -25.26
N SER A 13 -88.27 12.74 -25.77
CA SER A 13 -88.28 11.52 -24.95
C SER A 13 -86.90 11.14 -24.40
N LEU A 14 -85.82 11.56 -25.06
CA LEU A 14 -84.44 11.33 -24.59
C LEU A 14 -83.98 12.37 -23.53
N LEU A 15 -84.67 13.52 -23.46
CA LEU A 15 -84.38 14.61 -22.50
C LEU A 15 -85.21 14.53 -21.21
N LEU A 16 -86.07 13.51 -21.08
CA LEU A 16 -86.87 13.21 -19.88
C LEU A 16 -86.64 11.77 -19.40
N SER A 17 -85.43 11.25 -19.57
CA SER A 17 -85.00 10.15 -18.69
C SER A 17 -84.77 10.77 -17.32
N PRO A 18 -85.38 10.26 -16.23
CA PRO A 18 -84.99 10.70 -14.91
C PRO A 18 -83.48 10.44 -14.85
N ALA A 19 -82.72 11.51 -14.62
CA ALA A 19 -81.37 11.37 -14.10
C ALA A 19 -81.51 10.31 -13.01
N HIS A 20 -80.87 9.17 -13.19
CA HIS A 20 -80.61 8.29 -12.06
C HIS A 20 -79.69 9.12 -11.17
N MET A 21 -80.31 9.99 -10.37
CA MET A 21 -79.79 10.41 -9.10
C MET A 21 -79.73 9.10 -8.34
N VAL A 22 -78.62 8.38 -8.53
CA VAL A 22 -78.23 7.31 -7.65
C VAL A 22 -78.09 8.03 -6.32
N MET A 23 -79.15 8.02 -5.51
CA MET A 23 -78.99 8.20 -4.08
C MET A 23 -77.87 7.21 -3.72
N ALA A 24 -76.71 7.75 -3.34
CA ALA A 24 -75.66 6.93 -2.80
C ALA A 24 -76.32 6.09 -1.71
N ALA A 25 -76.26 4.76 -1.84
CA ALA A 25 -76.84 3.87 -0.85
C ALA A 25 -76.11 4.13 0.46
N THR A 26 -76.70 4.96 1.32
CA THR A 26 -76.17 5.27 2.64
C THR A 26 -76.31 4.02 3.49
N ILE A 27 -75.23 3.62 4.13
CA ILE A 27 -75.20 2.45 5.00
C ILE A 27 -76.04 2.74 6.25
N GLU A 28 -76.83 1.76 6.69
CA GLU A 28 -77.59 1.89 7.92
C GLU A 28 -76.68 1.73 9.16
N LEU A 29 -76.39 2.86 9.81
CA LEU A 29 -75.63 2.89 11.07
C LEU A 29 -76.54 2.66 12.28
N THR A 30 -76.02 1.99 13.30
CA THR A 30 -76.73 1.79 14.57
C THR A 30 -76.95 3.14 15.28
N GLN A 31 -77.86 3.18 16.26
CA GLN A 31 -78.08 4.38 17.05
C GLN A 31 -76.81 4.81 17.81
N GLN A 32 -76.03 3.83 18.30
CA GLN A 32 -74.76 4.07 19.00
C GLN A 32 -73.69 4.67 18.06
N GLU A 33 -73.56 4.13 16.84
CA GLU A 33 -72.62 4.64 15.83
C GLU A 33 -72.97 6.08 15.40
N ARG A 34 -74.25 6.38 15.19
CA ARG A 34 -74.72 7.74 14.86
C ARG A 34 -74.44 8.74 15.99
N ALA A 35 -74.71 8.35 17.24
CA ALA A 35 -74.41 9.18 18.40
C ALA A 35 -72.89 9.42 18.54
N TRP A 36 -72.07 8.40 18.23
CA TRP A 36 -70.61 8.51 18.25
C TRP A 36 -70.10 9.46 17.16
N LEU A 37 -70.60 9.37 15.93
CA LEU A 37 -70.23 10.29 14.84
C LEU A 37 -70.58 11.75 15.17
N ASN A 38 -71.76 11.99 15.75
CA ASN A 38 -72.17 13.34 16.17
C ASN A 38 -71.25 13.92 17.26
N LYS A 39 -70.68 13.07 18.12
CA LYS A 39 -69.72 13.49 19.16
C LYS A 39 -68.30 13.67 18.61
N ASN A 40 -67.98 13.05 17.47
CA ASN A 40 -66.67 13.06 16.84
C ASN A 40 -66.76 13.62 15.41
N PRO A 41 -66.97 14.95 15.26
CA PRO A 41 -67.20 15.58 13.96
C PRO A 41 -65.95 15.58 13.06
N GLU A 42 -64.77 15.30 13.60
CA GLU A 42 -63.54 15.12 12.83
C GLU A 42 -62.78 13.89 13.35
N ILE A 43 -62.58 12.90 12.48
CA ILE A 43 -61.90 11.65 12.79
C ILE A 43 -60.54 11.67 12.09
N ARG A 44 -59.46 11.55 12.86
CA ARG A 44 -58.08 11.60 12.36
C ARG A 44 -57.45 10.21 12.30
N ILE A 45 -57.00 9.78 11.12
CA ILE A 45 -56.30 8.52 10.89
C ILE A 45 -54.89 8.80 10.37
N GLY A 46 -53.87 8.29 11.05
CA GLY A 46 -52.47 8.49 10.71
C GLY A 46 -51.98 7.55 9.59
N ILE A 47 -51.06 8.02 8.76
CA ILE A 47 -50.39 7.22 7.74
C ILE A 47 -48.97 7.75 7.50
N ASP A 48 -48.07 6.87 7.07
CA ASP A 48 -46.70 7.25 6.72
C ASP A 48 -46.68 8.26 5.56
N ARG A 49 -45.83 9.28 5.68
CA ARG A 49 -45.67 10.32 4.67
C ARG A 49 -45.02 9.73 3.42
N GLN A 50 -45.61 9.97 2.24
CA GLN A 50 -45.12 9.51 0.93
C GLN A 50 -45.12 7.98 0.74
N TRP A 51 -46.19 7.31 1.19
CA TRP A 51 -46.37 5.88 0.95
C TRP A 51 -47.15 5.61 -0.35
N MET A 52 -46.53 5.81 -1.50
CA MET A 52 -47.15 5.46 -2.79
C MET A 52 -47.42 3.95 -2.92
N PRO A 53 -48.47 3.51 -3.62
CA PRO A 53 -49.56 4.32 -4.21
C PRO A 53 -50.66 4.72 -3.21
N TYR A 54 -50.51 4.37 -1.93
CA TYR A 54 -51.55 4.52 -0.91
C TYR A 54 -51.80 5.98 -0.54
N VAL A 55 -50.74 6.75 -0.38
CA VAL A 55 -50.83 8.18 -0.07
C VAL A 55 -49.67 8.97 -0.66
N TYR A 56 -50.01 10.12 -1.23
CA TYR A 56 -49.10 11.09 -1.80
C TYR A 56 -49.62 12.50 -1.52
N GLU A 57 -48.75 13.32 -0.93
CA GLU A 57 -49.02 14.75 -0.71
C GLU A 57 -48.42 15.54 -1.88
N ARG A 58 -49.30 16.03 -2.76
CA ARG A 58 -48.89 16.79 -3.96
C ARG A 58 -48.47 18.22 -3.60
N SER A 59 -49.14 18.80 -2.62
CA SER A 59 -48.90 20.14 -2.05
C SER A 59 -49.36 20.12 -0.59
N PRO A 60 -48.85 21.03 0.27
CA PRO A 60 -49.25 21.08 1.67
C PRO A 60 -50.78 21.07 1.83
N GLY A 61 -51.32 19.98 2.37
CA GLY A 61 -52.76 19.80 2.60
C GLY A 61 -53.57 19.16 1.45
N THR A 62 -52.96 18.83 0.31
CA THR A 62 -53.62 18.09 -0.80
C THR A 62 -53.14 16.65 -0.82
N ILE A 63 -53.93 15.77 -0.19
CA ILE A 63 -53.64 14.34 -0.04
C ILE A 63 -54.37 13.56 -1.13
N THR A 64 -53.64 12.75 -1.88
CA THR A 64 -54.17 11.88 -2.95
C THR A 64 -53.61 10.47 -2.82
N GLY A 65 -54.23 9.48 -3.44
CA GLY A 65 -53.77 8.07 -3.42
C GLY A 65 -54.91 7.10 -3.18
N VAL A 66 -54.59 5.80 -3.12
CA VAL A 66 -55.58 4.74 -2.87
C VAL A 66 -56.36 4.99 -1.59
N GLU A 67 -55.70 5.40 -0.50
CA GLU A 67 -56.38 5.63 0.78
C GLU A 67 -57.19 6.91 0.82
N ALA A 68 -56.79 7.93 0.06
CA ALA A 68 -57.59 9.15 -0.07
C ALA A 68 -58.92 8.84 -0.77
N ASP A 69 -58.86 8.14 -1.91
CA ASP A 69 -60.05 7.74 -2.68
C ASP A 69 -60.93 6.76 -1.88
N LEU A 70 -60.31 5.80 -1.18
CA LEU A 70 -61.03 4.81 -0.38
C LEU A 70 -61.73 5.43 0.82
N LEU A 71 -61.07 6.34 1.55
CA LEU A 71 -61.69 7.04 2.68
C LEU A 71 -62.76 8.03 2.23
N GLU A 72 -62.59 8.71 1.10
CA GLU A 72 -63.66 9.54 0.51
C GLU A 72 -64.91 8.71 0.24
N ARG A 73 -64.72 7.50 -0.28
CA ARG A 73 -65.82 6.56 -0.51
C ARG A 73 -66.47 6.08 0.79
N ILE A 74 -65.67 5.73 1.80
CA ILE A 74 -66.18 5.35 3.13
C ILE A 74 -66.96 6.50 3.77
N ASN A 75 -66.43 7.73 3.72
CA ASN A 75 -67.10 8.93 4.22
C ASN A 75 -68.44 9.16 3.52
N THR A 76 -68.48 9.00 2.19
CA THR A 76 -69.72 9.15 1.40
C THR A 76 -70.78 8.12 1.80
N LEU A 77 -70.38 6.88 2.06
CA LEU A 77 -71.31 5.79 2.37
C LEU A 77 -71.79 5.80 3.83
N THR A 78 -70.94 6.26 4.76
CA THR A 78 -71.20 6.21 6.21
C THR A 78 -71.62 7.56 6.81
N GLY A 79 -71.35 8.68 6.13
CA GLY A 79 -71.50 10.02 6.69
C GLY A 79 -70.41 10.39 7.72
N ALA A 80 -69.36 9.57 7.85
CA ALA A 80 -68.20 9.91 8.67
C ALA A 80 -67.37 11.04 8.04
N ASN A 81 -66.56 11.71 8.86
CA ASN A 81 -65.60 12.72 8.42
C ASN A 81 -64.18 12.29 8.79
N ILE A 82 -63.73 11.21 8.14
CA ILE A 82 -62.39 10.65 8.34
C ILE A 82 -61.39 11.41 7.47
N LYS A 83 -60.34 11.94 8.11
CA LYS A 83 -59.25 12.68 7.50
C LYS A 83 -57.91 11.99 7.76
N LEU A 84 -57.07 11.96 6.73
CA LEU A 84 -55.70 11.46 6.83
C LEU A 84 -54.77 12.48 7.49
N VAL A 85 -53.89 12.01 8.36
CA VAL A 85 -52.80 12.76 8.97
C VAL A 85 -51.47 12.14 8.54
N LEU A 86 -50.61 12.93 7.90
CA LEU A 86 -49.33 12.46 7.38
C LEU A 86 -48.20 12.73 8.37
N GLY A 87 -47.41 11.71 8.67
CA GLY A 87 -46.21 11.84 9.50
C GLY A 87 -45.29 10.64 9.35
N GLN A 88 -44.24 10.53 10.17
CA GLN A 88 -43.44 9.31 10.17
C GLN A 88 -44.22 8.15 10.77
N TRP A 89 -44.11 6.95 10.17
CA TRP A 89 -44.83 5.77 10.63
C TRP A 89 -44.70 5.52 12.14
N LYS A 90 -43.48 5.62 12.67
CA LYS A 90 -43.21 5.44 14.11
C LYS A 90 -43.99 6.42 14.97
N ASP A 91 -44.04 7.68 14.55
CA ASP A 91 -44.74 8.75 15.27
C ASP A 91 -46.26 8.58 15.16
N MET A 92 -46.77 8.25 13.97
CA MET A 92 -48.21 8.01 13.77
C MET A 92 -48.72 6.86 14.62
N VAL A 93 -47.95 5.76 14.70
CA VAL A 93 -48.29 4.65 15.59
C VAL A 93 -48.27 5.11 17.05
N ALA A 94 -47.24 5.83 17.50
CA ALA A 94 -47.14 6.30 18.88
C ALA A 94 -48.25 7.29 19.26
N GLN A 95 -48.64 8.20 18.36
CA GLN A 95 -49.77 9.11 18.56
C GLN A 95 -51.10 8.34 18.65
N ALA A 96 -51.29 7.32 17.81
CA ALA A 96 -52.48 6.48 17.84
C ALA A 96 -52.56 5.61 19.11
N GLU A 97 -51.43 5.10 19.60
CA GLU A 97 -51.34 4.37 20.88
C GLU A 97 -51.76 5.24 22.08
N ARG A 98 -51.42 6.54 22.05
CA ARG A 98 -51.82 7.51 23.08
C ARG A 98 -53.23 8.08 22.93
N GLY A 99 -53.95 7.70 21.87
CA GLY A 99 -55.29 8.23 21.58
C GLY A 99 -55.29 9.67 21.07
N GLU A 100 -54.12 10.23 20.71
CA GLU A 100 -54.05 11.57 20.12
C GLU A 100 -54.73 11.58 18.75
N ILE A 101 -54.54 10.53 17.96
CA ILE A 101 -55.28 10.22 16.72
C ILE A 101 -56.05 8.90 16.88
N HIS A 102 -57.09 8.69 16.07
CA HIS A 102 -58.05 7.60 16.29
C HIS A 102 -57.55 6.24 15.80
N GLY A 103 -56.52 6.22 14.96
CA GLY A 103 -55.95 5.00 14.42
C GLY A 103 -54.91 5.28 13.34
N VAL A 104 -54.44 4.22 12.70
CA VAL A 104 -53.54 4.28 11.54
C VAL A 104 -54.07 3.45 10.37
N ALA A 105 -53.88 3.95 9.15
CA ALA A 105 -54.23 3.28 7.90
C ALA A 105 -53.08 2.41 7.37
N VAL A 106 -53.38 1.54 6.40
CA VAL A 106 -52.40 0.69 5.68
C VAL A 106 -51.53 -0.13 6.65
N SER A 107 -52.16 -0.64 7.70
CA SER A 107 -51.50 -1.35 8.79
C SER A 107 -51.77 -2.85 8.73
N VAL A 108 -50.83 -3.66 9.24
CA VAL A 108 -51.00 -5.11 9.39
C VAL A 108 -51.38 -5.43 10.83
N ALA A 109 -52.36 -6.33 11.01
CA ALA A 109 -52.70 -6.86 12.32
C ALA A 109 -51.49 -7.58 12.95
N HIS A 110 -51.08 -7.14 14.15
CA HIS A 110 -49.92 -7.69 14.84
C HIS A 110 -50.23 -7.97 16.33
N PRO A 111 -49.85 -9.14 16.88
CA PRO A 111 -50.15 -9.49 18.28
C PRO A 111 -49.64 -8.46 19.30
N GLU A 112 -48.44 -7.91 19.09
CA GLU A 112 -47.89 -6.88 19.98
C GLU A 112 -48.67 -5.56 19.94
N ARG A 113 -49.40 -5.28 18.85
CA ARG A 113 -50.23 -4.10 18.68
C ARG A 113 -51.67 -4.34 19.14
N ALA A 114 -52.07 -5.60 19.26
CA ALA A 114 -53.39 -6.00 19.72
C ALA A 114 -53.68 -5.61 21.18
N LYS A 115 -52.70 -5.12 21.95
CA LYS A 115 -52.94 -4.49 23.27
C LYS A 115 -53.55 -3.10 23.16
N PHE A 116 -53.22 -2.33 22.11
CA PHE A 116 -53.65 -0.94 21.90
C PHE A 116 -54.73 -0.78 20.83
N PHE A 117 -54.74 -1.67 19.83
CA PHE A 117 -55.58 -1.50 18.64
C PHE A 117 -56.58 -2.65 18.42
N LEU A 118 -57.66 -2.30 17.72
CA LEU A 118 -58.57 -3.19 17.02
C LEU A 118 -58.27 -3.11 15.52
N PHE A 119 -58.50 -4.19 14.77
CA PHE A 119 -58.12 -4.29 13.36
C PHE A 119 -59.34 -4.45 12.46
N SER A 120 -59.38 -3.69 11.37
CA SER A 120 -60.48 -3.74 10.39
C SER A 120 -60.36 -4.96 9.47
N SER A 121 -61.41 -5.21 8.69
CA SER A 121 -61.30 -5.98 7.46
C SER A 121 -60.35 -5.29 6.48
N SER A 122 -59.82 -6.05 5.53
CA SER A 122 -58.79 -5.59 4.62
C SER A 122 -59.30 -5.59 3.18
N PRO A 123 -59.28 -4.43 2.49
CA PRO A 123 -59.70 -4.32 1.10
C PRO A 123 -58.65 -4.87 0.11
N TYR A 124 -57.38 -5.00 0.51
CA TYR A 124 -56.30 -5.43 -0.37
C TYR A 124 -55.10 -6.00 0.40
N LYS A 125 -54.26 -6.76 -0.31
CA LYS A 125 -53.07 -7.41 0.25
C LYS A 125 -51.78 -6.85 -0.34
N SER A 126 -50.70 -6.92 0.42
CA SER A 126 -49.36 -6.56 -0.06
C SER A 126 -48.34 -7.65 0.26
N SER A 127 -47.55 -8.01 -0.76
CA SER A 127 -46.37 -8.86 -0.65
C SER A 127 -45.10 -8.02 -0.48
N ARG A 128 -44.07 -8.58 0.16
CA ARG A 128 -42.71 -8.02 0.14
C ARG A 128 -41.88 -8.64 -0.97
N PHE A 129 -40.84 -7.90 -1.33
CA PHE A 129 -39.85 -8.19 -2.34
C PHE A 129 -38.48 -7.89 -1.75
N ILE A 130 -37.46 -8.57 -2.27
CA ILE A 130 -36.07 -8.23 -2.02
C ILE A 130 -35.58 -7.37 -3.18
N TYR A 131 -35.02 -6.21 -2.85
CA TYR A 131 -34.40 -5.27 -3.76
C TYR A 131 -32.88 -5.41 -3.71
N VAL A 132 -32.25 -5.31 -4.87
CA VAL A 132 -30.79 -5.48 -5.07
C VAL A 132 -30.26 -4.48 -6.08
N ARG A 133 -28.94 -4.28 -6.12
CA ARG A 133 -28.29 -3.43 -7.14
C ARG A 133 -28.22 -4.12 -8.51
N GLY A 134 -28.38 -3.35 -9.57
CA GLY A 134 -28.36 -3.73 -10.99
C GLY A 134 -26.99 -4.28 -11.46
N GLU A 135 -27.06 -5.16 -12.45
CA GLU A 135 -25.96 -5.80 -13.20
C GLU A 135 -24.98 -6.76 -12.49
N ARG A 136 -24.71 -6.70 -11.17
CA ARG A 136 -23.72 -7.61 -10.53
C ARG A 136 -24.26 -8.69 -9.57
N GLU A 137 -25.54 -8.65 -9.20
CA GLU A 137 -26.15 -9.67 -8.30
C GLU A 137 -27.28 -10.47 -8.97
N SER A 138 -27.05 -10.94 -10.19
CA SER A 138 -27.94 -11.89 -10.90
C SER A 138 -28.13 -13.22 -10.16
N SER A 139 -27.34 -13.47 -9.10
CA SER A 139 -27.35 -14.69 -8.29
C SER A 139 -28.35 -14.68 -7.14
N LEU A 140 -28.82 -13.52 -6.66
CA LEU A 140 -29.77 -13.45 -5.54
C LEU A 140 -31.19 -13.69 -6.06
N ARG A 141 -31.70 -14.91 -5.89
CA ARG A 141 -33.01 -15.34 -6.43
C ARG A 141 -33.96 -15.89 -5.37
N SER A 142 -33.46 -16.12 -4.16
CA SER A 142 -34.21 -16.67 -3.03
C SER A 142 -33.70 -16.14 -1.70
N MET A 143 -34.50 -16.30 -0.65
CA MET A 143 -34.11 -15.92 0.71
C MET A 143 -32.84 -16.65 1.20
N ALA A 144 -32.61 -17.89 0.74
CA ALA A 144 -31.42 -18.66 1.11
C ALA A 144 -30.13 -18.04 0.56
N ASP A 145 -30.19 -17.34 -0.58
CA ASP A 145 -29.02 -16.67 -1.17
C ASP A 145 -28.57 -15.44 -0.34
N LEU A 146 -29.39 -15.00 0.61
CA LEU A 146 -29.11 -13.89 1.53
C LEU A 146 -28.42 -14.35 2.83
N ASN A 147 -28.19 -15.64 3.03
CA ASN A 147 -27.49 -16.13 4.21
C ASN A 147 -26.08 -15.55 4.31
N GLY A 148 -25.71 -15.03 5.49
CA GLY A 148 -24.45 -14.34 5.73
C GLY A 148 -24.38 -12.91 5.17
N ARG A 149 -25.45 -12.41 4.55
CA ARG A 149 -25.50 -11.06 3.95
C ARG A 149 -26.21 -10.06 4.86
N LYS A 150 -25.98 -8.77 4.58
CA LYS A 150 -26.66 -7.66 5.26
C LYS A 150 -27.93 -7.30 4.52
N VAL A 151 -29.08 -7.43 5.18
CA VAL A 151 -30.38 -7.07 4.62
C VAL A 151 -30.97 -5.88 5.35
N GLY A 152 -31.26 -4.83 4.60
CA GLY A 152 -31.90 -3.61 5.06
C GLY A 152 -33.40 -3.78 5.27
N LEU A 153 -33.92 -3.19 6.34
CA LEU A 153 -35.35 -3.00 6.59
C LEU A 153 -35.61 -1.61 7.22
N LEU A 154 -36.85 -1.11 7.15
CA LEU A 154 -37.19 0.11 7.88
C LEU A 154 -37.24 -0.12 9.39
N ALA A 155 -36.65 0.80 10.14
CA ALA A 155 -36.67 0.81 11.60
C ALA A 155 -38.13 0.79 12.12
N GLY A 156 -38.41 -0.09 13.07
CA GLY A 156 -39.75 -0.24 13.66
C GLY A 156 -40.78 -1.00 12.80
N ASN A 157 -40.41 -1.49 11.61
CA ASN A 157 -41.29 -2.35 10.81
C ASN A 157 -41.29 -3.79 11.34
N LEU A 158 -42.23 -4.07 12.24
CA LEU A 158 -42.37 -5.38 12.90
C LEU A 158 -42.68 -6.53 11.92
N MET A 159 -43.36 -6.25 10.80
CA MET A 159 -43.70 -7.28 9.81
C MET A 159 -42.45 -7.75 9.09
N ASP A 160 -41.65 -6.83 8.58
CA ASP A 160 -40.43 -7.17 7.84
C ASP A 160 -39.42 -7.85 8.77
N LYS A 161 -39.32 -7.39 10.03
CA LYS A 161 -38.52 -8.05 11.07
C LYS A 161 -38.99 -9.48 11.35
N LYS A 162 -40.31 -9.74 11.39
CA LYS A 162 -40.89 -11.07 11.57
C LYS A 162 -40.65 -11.99 10.36
N VAL A 163 -40.66 -11.44 9.14
CA VAL A 163 -40.36 -12.21 7.93
C VAL A 163 -38.88 -12.62 7.93
N LEU A 164 -37.99 -11.67 8.22
CA LEU A 164 -36.55 -11.91 8.24
C LEU A 164 -36.08 -12.74 9.44
N SER A 165 -36.79 -12.74 10.58
CA SER A 165 -36.41 -13.55 11.75
C SER A 165 -36.49 -15.07 11.52
N ARG A 166 -37.18 -15.50 10.45
CA ARG A 166 -37.18 -16.90 9.99
C ARG A 166 -35.83 -17.33 9.38
N TRP A 167 -34.95 -16.37 9.11
CA TRP A 167 -33.66 -16.54 8.43
C TRP A 167 -32.53 -16.00 9.32
N PRO A 168 -32.13 -16.74 10.38
CA PRO A 168 -31.22 -16.22 11.42
C PRO A 168 -29.79 -15.94 10.92
N GLU A 169 -29.40 -16.49 9.76
CA GLU A 169 -28.09 -16.23 9.14
C GLU A 169 -28.02 -14.87 8.43
N ILE A 170 -29.14 -14.16 8.30
CA ILE A 170 -29.19 -12.81 7.72
C ILE A 170 -28.85 -11.77 8.78
N THR A 171 -27.91 -10.86 8.46
CA THR A 171 -27.62 -9.72 9.33
C THR A 171 -28.59 -8.58 9.02
N LEU A 172 -29.43 -8.22 9.99
CA LEU A 172 -30.42 -7.14 9.83
C LEU A 172 -29.78 -5.76 10.01
N VAL A 173 -30.06 -4.85 9.09
CA VAL A 173 -29.63 -3.46 9.16
C VAL A 173 -30.87 -2.55 9.11
N GLU A 174 -31.19 -1.91 10.23
CA GLU A 174 -32.32 -0.98 10.28
C GLU A 174 -31.94 0.35 9.61
N LYS A 175 -32.83 0.84 8.74
CA LYS A 175 -32.71 2.13 8.03
C LYS A 175 -33.90 3.02 8.40
N VAL A 176 -33.69 4.33 8.44
CA VAL A 176 -34.72 5.27 8.94
C VAL A 176 -35.69 5.75 7.86
N SER A 177 -35.32 5.61 6.58
CA SER A 177 -36.16 6.00 5.44
C SER A 177 -36.04 5.04 4.25
N ASN A 178 -36.97 5.15 3.29
CA ASN A 178 -36.91 4.41 2.03
C ASN A 178 -35.67 4.83 1.20
N GLN A 179 -35.30 6.11 1.26
CA GLN A 179 -34.10 6.65 0.63
C GLN A 179 -32.84 6.01 1.23
N ASP A 180 -32.77 5.78 2.55
CA ASP A 180 -31.62 5.13 3.18
C ASP A 180 -31.50 3.64 2.85
N LEU A 181 -32.62 2.97 2.57
CA LEU A 181 -32.61 1.61 2.02
C LEU A 181 -32.02 1.62 0.60
N ALA A 182 -32.49 2.52 -0.26
CA ALA A 182 -31.98 2.65 -1.62
C ALA A 182 -30.49 3.03 -1.65
N LEU A 183 -30.09 4.02 -0.86
CA LEU A 183 -28.69 4.43 -0.72
C LEU A 183 -27.81 3.35 -0.11
N GLY A 184 -28.30 2.63 0.90
CA GLY A 184 -27.56 1.52 1.49
C GLY A 184 -27.21 0.44 0.45
N LEU A 185 -28.13 0.15 -0.47
CA LEU A 185 -27.88 -0.77 -1.59
C LEU A 185 -26.84 -0.20 -2.57
N LEU A 186 -26.97 1.07 -2.94
CA LEU A 186 -26.04 1.73 -3.86
C LEU A 186 -24.61 1.82 -3.28
N ASN A 187 -24.50 2.19 -2.01
CA ASN A 187 -23.24 2.36 -1.27
C ASN A 187 -22.60 1.03 -0.83
N LYS A 188 -23.22 -0.13 -1.12
CA LYS A 188 -22.74 -1.45 -0.67
C LYS A 188 -22.72 -1.60 0.87
N GLU A 189 -23.57 -0.86 1.59
CA GLU A 189 -23.73 -1.00 3.03
C GLU A 189 -24.62 -2.21 3.40
N ILE A 190 -25.59 -2.49 2.53
CA ILE A 190 -26.48 -3.64 2.55
C ILE A 190 -26.45 -4.33 1.19
N ASP A 191 -26.60 -5.65 1.20
CA ASP A 191 -26.59 -6.51 0.00
C ASP A 191 -28.02 -6.73 -0.55
N GLY A 192 -29.04 -6.57 0.30
CA GLY A 192 -30.44 -6.64 -0.09
C GLY A 192 -31.29 -5.71 0.78
N ALA A 193 -32.45 -5.29 0.29
CA ALA A 193 -33.45 -4.59 1.10
C ALA A 193 -34.81 -5.25 0.97
N ILE A 194 -35.47 -5.55 2.10
CA ILE A 194 -36.84 -6.05 2.09
C ILE A 194 -37.81 -4.86 2.06
N PHE A 195 -38.73 -4.86 1.09
CA PHE A 195 -39.76 -3.83 1.02
C PHE A 195 -40.96 -4.25 0.17
N THR A 196 -42.03 -3.46 0.15
CA THR A 196 -43.18 -3.70 -0.73
C THR A 196 -42.92 -3.17 -2.16
N LEU A 197 -43.86 -3.37 -3.10
CA LEU A 197 -43.75 -2.87 -4.47
C LEU A 197 -43.62 -1.33 -4.55
N SER A 198 -44.02 -0.61 -3.49
CA SER A 198 -43.90 0.84 -3.41
C SER A 198 -42.46 1.35 -3.55
N LEU A 199 -41.45 0.57 -3.14
CA LEU A 199 -40.05 0.98 -3.36
C LEU A 199 -39.69 0.95 -4.85
N SER A 200 -40.26 0.04 -5.65
CA SER A 200 -40.09 0.07 -7.12
C SER A 200 -40.71 1.32 -7.73
N LEU A 201 -41.86 1.75 -7.23
CA LEU A 201 -42.50 3.00 -7.63
C LEU A 201 -41.62 4.19 -7.28
N MET A 202 -41.14 4.26 -6.04
CA MET A 202 -40.22 5.31 -5.60
C MET A 202 -38.93 5.32 -6.42
N ILE A 203 -38.28 4.17 -6.63
CA ILE A 203 -37.08 4.05 -7.46
C ILE A 203 -37.34 4.58 -8.88
N ARG A 204 -38.52 4.27 -9.45
CA ARG A 204 -38.92 4.75 -10.79
C ARG A 204 -39.22 6.25 -10.80
N GLU A 205 -39.92 6.78 -9.81
CA GLU A 205 -40.32 8.20 -9.79
C GLU A 205 -39.20 9.14 -9.35
N GLU A 206 -38.44 8.74 -8.34
CA GLU A 206 -37.23 9.44 -7.88
C GLU A 206 -36.01 9.13 -8.77
N MET A 207 -36.20 8.31 -9.80
CA MET A 207 -35.22 7.99 -10.84
C MET A 207 -33.87 7.50 -10.27
N ILE A 208 -33.92 6.70 -9.21
CA ILE A 208 -32.72 6.13 -8.57
C ILE A 208 -32.18 5.03 -9.49
N PRO A 209 -31.00 5.23 -10.12
CA PRO A 209 -30.48 4.27 -11.08
C PRO A 209 -30.06 2.97 -10.38
N ASP A 210 -29.98 1.89 -11.15
CA ASP A 210 -29.23 0.70 -10.78
C ASP A 210 -29.80 -0.09 -9.58
N LEU A 211 -31.09 -0.01 -9.31
CA LEU A 211 -31.81 -0.85 -8.34
C LEU A 211 -32.92 -1.65 -9.03
N ARG A 212 -33.14 -2.89 -8.61
CA ARG A 212 -34.20 -3.75 -9.14
C ARG A 212 -34.76 -4.69 -8.09
N ILE A 213 -35.92 -5.26 -8.38
CA ILE A 213 -36.41 -6.43 -7.66
C ILE A 213 -35.48 -7.62 -7.98
N GLY A 214 -34.94 -8.24 -6.95
CA GLY A 214 -34.29 -9.54 -7.01
C GLY A 214 -35.31 -10.65 -7.15
N PHE A 215 -36.22 -10.77 -6.18
CA PHE A 215 -37.30 -11.75 -6.14
C PHE A 215 -38.44 -11.33 -5.19
N SER A 216 -39.61 -11.95 -5.33
CA SER A 216 -40.75 -11.79 -4.40
C SER A 216 -40.63 -12.72 -3.20
N VAL A 217 -41.24 -12.36 -2.07
CA VAL A 217 -41.31 -13.16 -0.84
C VAL A 217 -42.78 -13.52 -0.58
N PRO A 218 -43.35 -14.55 -1.24
CA PRO A 218 -44.79 -14.84 -1.18
C PRO A 218 -45.32 -15.09 0.24
N GLU A 219 -44.53 -15.72 1.10
CA GLU A 219 -44.86 -16.00 2.50
C GLU A 219 -44.97 -14.75 3.39
N SER A 220 -44.69 -13.57 2.83
CA SER A 220 -44.80 -12.27 3.47
C SER A 220 -46.07 -11.50 3.10
N GLU A 221 -46.96 -12.11 2.31
CA GLU A 221 -48.26 -11.53 1.98
C GLU A 221 -49.04 -11.22 3.27
N ALA A 222 -49.46 -9.96 3.39
CA ALA A 222 -50.28 -9.51 4.52
C ALA A 222 -51.45 -8.65 4.05
N ALA A 223 -52.59 -8.87 4.71
CA ALA A 223 -53.77 -8.03 4.61
C ALA A 223 -53.49 -6.66 5.23
N LEU A 224 -53.71 -5.59 4.46
CA LEU A 224 -53.55 -4.22 4.90
C LEU A 224 -54.92 -3.62 5.22
N GLY A 225 -55.06 -3.06 6.41
CA GLY A 225 -56.30 -2.43 6.88
C GLY A 225 -56.03 -1.34 7.90
N TYR A 226 -57.03 -1.01 8.70
CA TYR A 226 -56.95 0.04 9.70
C TYR A 226 -56.70 -0.57 11.08
N SER A 227 -55.77 0.04 11.83
CA SER A 227 -55.57 -0.23 13.26
C SER A 227 -56.21 0.92 14.03
N ILE A 228 -57.37 0.69 14.63
CA ILE A 228 -58.15 1.69 15.35
C ILE A 228 -57.88 1.54 16.85
N ASN A 229 -57.69 2.65 17.56
CA ASN A 229 -57.48 2.59 19.00
C ASN A 229 -58.68 1.88 19.67
N LYS A 230 -58.41 1.00 20.63
CA LYS A 230 -59.43 0.21 21.33
C LYS A 230 -60.49 1.02 22.05
N GLU A 231 -60.22 2.29 22.33
CA GLU A 231 -61.19 3.23 22.89
C GLU A 231 -62.30 3.63 21.89
N TYR A 232 -62.15 3.31 20.59
CA TYR A 232 -63.10 3.67 19.53
C TYR A 232 -63.66 2.44 18.77
N PRO A 233 -64.34 1.49 19.45
CA PRO A 233 -64.92 0.32 18.79
C PRO A 233 -66.03 0.69 17.79
N GLU A 234 -66.76 1.78 18.02
CA GLU A 234 -67.77 2.29 17.07
C GLU A 234 -67.13 2.71 15.74
N LEU A 235 -65.96 3.36 15.78
CA LEU A 235 -65.24 3.77 14.57
C LEU A 235 -64.80 2.57 13.74
N LEU A 236 -64.32 1.51 14.39
CA LEU A 236 -63.98 0.28 13.71
C LEU A 236 -65.19 -0.33 13.00
N SER A 237 -66.35 -0.38 13.69
CA SER A 237 -67.60 -0.88 13.11
C SER A 237 -68.01 -0.07 11.88
N ILE A 238 -67.95 1.26 11.97
CA ILE A 238 -68.24 2.18 10.86
C ILE A 238 -67.31 1.94 9.66
N ILE A 239 -66.01 1.82 9.90
CA ILE A 239 -65.02 1.56 8.84
C ILE A 239 -65.28 0.20 8.19
N ASN A 240 -65.52 -0.86 8.97
CA ASN A 240 -65.80 -2.19 8.42
C ASN A 240 -67.06 -2.21 7.54
N LYS A 241 -68.15 -1.57 8.00
CA LYS A 241 -69.37 -1.44 7.18
C LYS A 241 -69.10 -0.65 5.91
N GLY A 242 -68.32 0.43 6.01
CA GLY A 242 -67.86 1.20 4.86
C GLY A 242 -67.12 0.35 3.85
N LEU A 243 -66.12 -0.42 4.30
CA LEU A 243 -65.33 -1.31 3.46
C LEU A 243 -66.16 -2.43 2.82
N GLU A 244 -67.06 -3.05 3.58
CA GLU A 244 -67.94 -4.12 3.10
C GLU A 244 -68.96 -3.65 2.05
N ALA A 245 -69.38 -2.38 2.13
CA ALA A 245 -70.30 -1.79 1.18
C ALA A 245 -69.63 -1.39 -0.16
N ILE A 246 -68.30 -1.30 -0.22
CA ILE A 246 -67.58 -0.97 -1.45
C ILE A 246 -67.40 -2.26 -2.27
N PRO A 247 -67.96 -2.33 -3.49
CA PRO A 247 -67.82 -3.51 -4.34
C PRO A 247 -66.36 -3.85 -4.65
N PRO A 248 -65.96 -5.14 -4.69
CA PRO A 248 -64.57 -5.53 -4.98
C PRO A 248 -64.02 -5.00 -6.30
N ASN A 249 -64.86 -4.84 -7.33
CA ASN A 249 -64.47 -4.23 -8.61
C ASN A 249 -64.22 -2.72 -8.50
N GLU A 250 -64.90 -2.03 -7.59
CA GLU A 250 -64.65 -0.62 -7.30
C GLU A 250 -63.32 -0.46 -6.57
N VAL A 251 -63.06 -1.31 -5.55
CA VAL A 251 -61.74 -1.38 -4.89
C VAL A 251 -60.63 -1.66 -5.90
N GLN A 252 -60.83 -2.63 -6.79
CA GLN A 252 -59.85 -2.93 -7.85
C GLN A 252 -59.68 -1.75 -8.81
N SER A 253 -60.74 -1.03 -9.18
CA SER A 253 -60.64 0.17 -10.03
C SER A 253 -59.85 1.29 -9.36
N ILE A 254 -59.99 1.48 -8.04
CA ILE A 254 -59.17 2.43 -7.26
C ILE A 254 -57.71 1.97 -7.27
N LEU A 255 -57.43 0.69 -7.04
CA LEU A 255 -56.06 0.17 -7.09
C LEU A 255 -55.45 0.32 -8.49
N ASP A 256 -56.19 0.00 -9.54
CA ASP A 256 -55.73 0.08 -10.93
C ASP A 256 -55.42 1.51 -11.35
N LYS A 257 -56.24 2.49 -10.90
CA LYS A 257 -56.00 3.93 -11.08
C LYS A 257 -54.61 4.35 -10.57
N TRP A 258 -54.13 3.70 -9.52
CA TRP A 258 -52.86 4.03 -8.87
C TRP A 258 -51.75 2.97 -9.07
N SER A 259 -51.99 1.92 -9.86
CA SER A 259 -51.03 0.82 -10.05
C SER A 259 -49.98 1.10 -11.13
N ALA A 260 -48.71 0.75 -10.86
CA ALA A 260 -47.57 0.98 -11.75
C ALA A 260 -47.58 0.19 -13.08
N ASN A 261 -48.50 -0.77 -13.24
CA ASN A 261 -48.52 -1.71 -14.38
C ASN A 261 -49.49 -1.32 -15.49
N THR A 262 -50.17 -0.17 -15.38
CA THR A 262 -50.83 0.48 -16.52
C THR A 262 -49.87 1.45 -17.22
N ALA A 263 -48.67 0.96 -17.53
CA ALA A 263 -47.89 1.40 -18.69
C ALA A 263 -48.44 0.80 -19.99
N LYS A 264 -49.75 0.51 -20.08
CA LYS A 264 -50.43 0.74 -21.35
C LYS A 264 -50.66 2.23 -21.37
N ALA A 265 -49.92 2.92 -22.24
CA ALA A 265 -50.17 4.30 -22.62
C ALA A 265 -51.64 4.60 -22.43
N THR A 266 -51.96 5.42 -21.43
CA THR A 266 -53.33 5.92 -21.26
C THR A 266 -53.71 6.44 -22.65
N PRO A 267 -54.87 6.05 -23.21
CA PRO A 267 -55.24 6.41 -24.57
C PRO A 267 -55.01 7.91 -24.72
N ARG A 268 -54.26 8.30 -25.77
CA ARG A 268 -53.94 9.70 -26.14
C ARG A 268 -55.01 10.59 -25.54
N THR A 269 -54.68 11.32 -24.47
CA THR A 269 -55.65 12.24 -23.86
C THR A 269 -55.91 13.29 -24.91
N GLU A 270 -56.99 13.10 -25.67
CA GLU A 270 -57.36 14.01 -26.74
C GLU A 270 -57.47 15.41 -26.14
N LEU A 271 -56.86 16.36 -26.84
CA LEU A 271 -56.96 17.76 -26.47
C LEU A 271 -58.44 18.15 -26.61
N SER A 272 -58.94 18.92 -25.65
CA SER A 272 -60.27 19.50 -25.78
C SER A 272 -60.30 20.48 -26.96
N ASP A 273 -61.49 20.79 -27.46
CA ASP A 273 -61.64 21.82 -28.50
C ASP A 273 -61.07 23.17 -28.06
N ALA A 274 -61.20 23.50 -26.77
CA ALA A 274 -60.63 24.71 -26.17
C ALA A 274 -59.10 24.69 -26.19
N GLU A 275 -58.46 23.59 -25.77
CA GLU A 275 -57.01 23.44 -25.81
C GLU A 275 -56.47 23.46 -27.24
N THR A 276 -57.17 22.82 -28.18
CA THR A 276 -56.79 22.80 -29.60
C THR A 276 -56.89 24.19 -30.23
N ALA A 277 -57.95 24.93 -29.93
CA ALA A 277 -58.09 26.33 -30.37
C ALA A 277 -57.02 27.22 -29.73
N TRP A 278 -56.71 27.00 -28.46
CA TRP A 278 -55.68 27.73 -27.73
C TRP A 278 -54.28 27.52 -28.35
N LEU A 279 -53.91 26.28 -28.69
CA LEU A 279 -52.65 25.96 -29.35
C LEU A 279 -52.52 26.63 -30.72
N LYS A 280 -53.60 26.68 -31.50
CA LYS A 280 -53.62 27.39 -32.79
C LYS A 280 -53.43 28.90 -32.62
N ALA A 281 -53.95 29.48 -31.54
CA ALA A 281 -53.79 30.90 -31.23
C ALA A 281 -52.39 31.23 -30.67
N HIS A 282 -51.71 30.25 -30.07
CA HIS A 282 -50.40 30.40 -29.44
C HIS A 282 -49.37 29.43 -30.03
N PRO A 283 -48.99 29.58 -31.31
CA PRO A 283 -48.05 28.67 -31.97
C PRO A 283 -46.62 28.81 -31.44
N VAL A 284 -46.33 29.89 -30.69
CA VAL A 284 -45.03 30.19 -30.10
C VAL A 284 -45.20 30.40 -28.60
N ILE A 285 -44.35 29.73 -27.81
CA ILE A 285 -44.28 29.90 -26.35
C ILE A 285 -42.86 30.30 -26.00
N ARG A 286 -42.71 31.44 -25.29
CA ARG A 286 -41.40 31.97 -24.90
C ARG A 286 -41.00 31.48 -23.53
N THR A 287 -39.75 31.10 -23.39
CA THR A 287 -39.16 30.67 -22.12
C THR A 287 -37.73 31.18 -21.99
N GLN A 288 -37.30 31.38 -20.75
CA GLN A 288 -35.95 31.79 -20.42
C GLN A 288 -35.22 30.65 -19.71
N ILE A 289 -33.99 30.38 -20.14
CA ILE A 289 -33.13 29.34 -19.59
C ILE A 289 -32.06 30.01 -18.74
N PHE A 290 -32.18 29.89 -17.42
CA PHE A 290 -31.09 30.14 -16.48
C PHE A 290 -30.25 28.85 -16.32
N ASN A 291 -29.02 28.97 -15.82
CA ASN A 291 -28.12 27.82 -15.69
C ASN A 291 -28.35 27.06 -14.38
N SER A 292 -29.03 25.92 -14.47
CA SER A 292 -29.20 24.91 -13.41
C SER A 292 -28.98 23.50 -13.99
N PRO A 293 -27.76 23.17 -14.44
CA PRO A 293 -27.50 21.86 -15.04
C PRO A 293 -27.58 20.75 -13.96
N PRO A 294 -28.07 19.54 -14.31
CA PRO A 294 -28.44 19.10 -15.66
C PRO A 294 -29.90 19.37 -16.05
N ILE A 295 -30.65 20.16 -15.25
CA ILE A 295 -32.10 20.31 -15.43
C ILE A 295 -32.43 21.23 -16.58
N ASN A 296 -31.84 22.42 -16.60
CA ASN A 296 -31.87 23.34 -17.72
C ASN A 296 -30.60 24.19 -17.68
N TYR A 297 -29.94 24.36 -18.82
CA TYR A 297 -28.74 25.15 -18.94
C TYR A 297 -28.52 25.56 -20.39
N TRP A 298 -27.69 26.57 -20.59
CA TRP A 298 -27.35 27.12 -21.89
C TRP A 298 -25.91 26.76 -22.27
N GLU A 299 -25.75 25.87 -23.26
CA GLU A 299 -24.45 25.49 -23.81
C GLU A 299 -24.55 25.43 -25.34
N ASN A 300 -24.26 26.54 -26.03
CA ASN A 300 -24.52 26.70 -27.47
C ASN A 300 -26.01 26.51 -27.86
N GLY A 301 -26.92 26.70 -26.91
CA GLY A 301 -28.36 26.49 -27.06
C GLY A 301 -28.99 25.98 -25.76
N PRO A 302 -30.33 25.85 -25.71
CA PRO A 302 -31.04 25.33 -24.55
C PRO A 302 -30.83 23.81 -24.44
N HIS A 303 -30.38 23.37 -23.27
CA HIS A 303 -30.16 21.96 -22.94
C HIS A 303 -30.71 21.63 -21.56
N GLY A 304 -31.01 20.35 -21.32
CA GLY A 304 -31.34 19.83 -20.01
C GLY A 304 -32.62 19.01 -20.00
N ILE A 305 -32.86 18.34 -18.89
CA ILE A 305 -33.99 17.44 -18.69
C ILE A 305 -35.32 18.17 -18.90
N ALA A 306 -35.48 19.37 -18.33
CA ALA A 306 -36.71 20.14 -18.45
C ALA A 306 -36.95 20.61 -19.89
N VAL A 307 -35.88 20.98 -20.61
CA VAL A 307 -35.90 21.38 -22.03
C VAL A 307 -36.35 20.20 -22.90
N ASP A 308 -35.68 19.05 -22.78
CA ASP A 308 -36.02 17.85 -23.57
C ASP A 308 -37.43 17.34 -23.23
N THR A 309 -37.87 17.47 -21.97
CA THR A 309 -39.22 17.05 -21.55
C THR A 309 -40.29 17.94 -22.16
N VAL A 310 -40.12 19.27 -22.11
CA VAL A 310 -41.12 20.18 -22.68
C VAL A 310 -41.16 20.06 -24.22
N GLU A 311 -40.02 19.85 -24.88
CA GLU A 311 -39.95 19.61 -26.32
C GLU A 311 -40.62 18.29 -26.73
N ALA A 312 -40.41 17.22 -25.95
CA ALA A 312 -41.08 15.94 -26.17
C ALA A 312 -42.61 16.03 -26.04
N ILE A 313 -43.13 17.05 -25.34
CA ILE A 313 -44.56 17.30 -25.16
C ILE A 313 -45.07 18.27 -26.24
N LEU A 314 -44.59 19.51 -26.24
CA LEU A 314 -45.12 20.60 -27.05
C LEU A 314 -44.66 20.53 -28.51
N GLY A 315 -43.45 20.03 -28.77
CA GLY A 315 -42.94 19.82 -30.13
C GLY A 315 -43.77 18.80 -30.91
N LYS A 316 -44.26 17.74 -30.25
CA LYS A 316 -45.19 16.77 -30.84
C LYS A 316 -46.57 17.37 -31.18
N LEU A 317 -46.93 18.49 -30.54
CA LEU A 317 -48.18 19.21 -30.75
C LEU A 317 -48.04 20.37 -31.75
N GLY A 318 -46.87 20.53 -32.37
CA GLY A 318 -46.62 21.57 -33.37
C GLY A 318 -46.43 22.97 -32.79
N VAL A 319 -46.20 23.10 -31.49
CA VAL A 319 -45.87 24.36 -30.83
C VAL A 319 -44.36 24.58 -30.92
N ARG A 320 -43.95 25.79 -31.31
CA ARG A 320 -42.54 26.19 -31.31
C ARG A 320 -42.19 26.83 -29.97
N LEU A 321 -41.14 26.34 -29.33
CA LEU A 321 -40.56 26.98 -28.16
C LEU A 321 -39.49 27.98 -28.58
N GLU A 322 -39.59 29.19 -28.07
CA GLU A 322 -38.58 30.23 -28.21
C GLU A 322 -37.81 30.38 -26.90
N TYR A 323 -36.51 30.13 -26.98
CA TYR A 323 -35.62 30.13 -25.83
C TYR A 323 -34.75 31.38 -25.85
N GLU A 324 -34.75 32.09 -24.73
CA GLU A 324 -33.78 33.14 -24.45
C GLU A 324 -32.84 32.68 -23.33
N HIS A 325 -31.56 33.08 -23.42
CA HIS A 325 -30.65 32.91 -22.29
C HIS A 325 -31.12 33.87 -21.20
N GLY A 326 -31.75 33.30 -20.17
CA GLY A 326 -32.30 34.03 -19.05
C GLY A 326 -31.20 34.35 -18.03
N PRO A 327 -31.32 35.47 -17.30
CA PRO A 327 -30.41 35.82 -16.22
C PRO A 327 -30.63 34.92 -14.98
N SER A 328 -30.63 35.46 -13.76
CA SER A 328 -30.90 34.66 -12.56
C SER A 328 -32.36 34.16 -12.48
N TRP A 329 -32.61 33.16 -11.61
CA TRP A 329 -33.98 32.72 -11.29
C TRP A 329 -34.87 33.88 -10.85
N SER A 330 -34.34 34.78 -10.01
CA SER A 330 -35.07 35.93 -9.48
C SER A 330 -35.56 36.86 -10.59
N GLU A 331 -34.68 37.19 -11.53
CA GLU A 331 -34.99 38.06 -12.65
C GLU A 331 -35.98 37.41 -13.63
N THR A 332 -35.85 36.10 -13.85
CA THR A 332 -36.81 35.34 -14.69
C THR A 332 -38.20 35.33 -14.05
N LEU A 333 -38.28 35.18 -12.73
CA LEU A 333 -39.53 35.24 -11.99
C LEU A 333 -40.17 36.64 -12.02
N ASP A 334 -39.35 37.69 -11.92
CA ASP A 334 -39.80 39.08 -12.08
C ASP A 334 -40.30 39.36 -13.50
N ALA A 335 -39.64 38.82 -14.53
CA ALA A 335 -40.10 38.89 -15.90
C ALA A 335 -41.46 38.20 -16.09
N MET A 336 -41.69 37.04 -15.47
CA MET A 336 -43.01 36.39 -15.44
C MET A 336 -44.06 37.24 -14.71
N ARG A 337 -43.71 37.80 -13.54
CA ARG A 337 -44.60 38.63 -12.72
C ARG A 337 -45.03 39.91 -13.46
N THR A 338 -44.10 40.54 -14.18
CA THR A 338 -44.32 41.75 -14.98
C THR A 338 -44.81 41.47 -16.40
N ARG A 339 -44.94 40.18 -16.79
CA ARG A 339 -45.34 39.71 -18.12
C ARG A 339 -44.41 40.19 -19.25
N ASN A 340 -43.12 40.32 -18.95
CA ASN A 340 -42.11 40.78 -19.88
C ASN A 340 -41.41 39.63 -20.59
N GLY A 341 -41.93 39.20 -21.74
CA GLY A 341 -41.22 38.31 -22.66
C GLY A 341 -41.14 36.82 -22.29
N VAL A 342 -41.60 36.41 -21.09
CA VAL A 342 -41.59 35.01 -20.64
C VAL A 342 -43.04 34.51 -20.46
N ASP A 343 -43.34 33.35 -21.02
CA ASP A 343 -44.66 32.72 -20.96
C ASP A 343 -44.68 31.42 -20.13
N LEU A 344 -43.55 30.71 -20.09
CA LEU A 344 -43.38 29.40 -19.44
C LEU A 344 -42.05 29.30 -18.69
N LEU A 345 -42.09 28.82 -17.44
CA LEU A 345 -40.95 28.40 -16.65
C LEU A 345 -40.80 26.89 -16.72
N LEU A 346 -39.58 26.43 -17.02
CA LEU A 346 -39.32 24.99 -17.17
C LEU A 346 -38.95 24.29 -15.86
N ASN A 347 -38.38 25.04 -14.93
CA ASN A 347 -37.89 24.59 -13.63
C ASN A 347 -38.56 25.50 -12.60
N ALA A 348 -39.75 25.13 -12.13
CA ALA A 348 -40.47 25.90 -11.13
C ALA A 348 -40.85 25.01 -9.97
N LYS A 349 -40.57 25.48 -8.75
CA LYS A 349 -41.08 24.87 -7.52
C LYS A 349 -42.33 25.62 -7.08
N TYR A 350 -43.36 24.89 -6.68
CA TYR A 350 -44.56 25.51 -6.13
C TYR A 350 -44.24 26.31 -4.86
N THR A 351 -44.72 27.55 -4.81
CA THR A 351 -44.75 28.34 -3.58
C THR A 351 -46.08 29.12 -3.49
N PRO A 352 -46.67 29.26 -2.28
CA PRO A 352 -47.92 30.01 -2.12
C PRO A 352 -47.84 31.47 -2.59
N GLU A 353 -46.68 32.11 -2.47
CA GLU A 353 -46.48 33.49 -2.94
C GLU A 353 -46.58 33.57 -4.48
N GLN A 354 -45.97 32.63 -5.19
CA GLN A 354 -45.95 32.62 -6.64
C GLN A 354 -47.27 32.17 -7.26
N GLU A 355 -48.09 31.39 -6.54
CA GLU A 355 -49.42 30.99 -6.98
C GLU A 355 -50.33 32.19 -7.29
N ALA A 356 -50.07 33.36 -6.70
CA ALA A 356 -50.81 34.58 -7.00
C ALA A 356 -50.74 34.99 -8.48
N PHE A 357 -49.66 34.63 -9.21
CA PHE A 357 -49.45 35.01 -10.61
C PHE A 357 -49.02 33.85 -11.53
N LEU A 358 -48.80 32.65 -11.00
CA LEU A 358 -48.46 31.45 -11.76
C LEU A 358 -49.48 30.32 -11.59
N THR A 359 -49.58 29.48 -12.62
CA THR A 359 -50.27 28.19 -12.60
C THR A 359 -49.25 27.08 -12.86
N TYR A 360 -49.28 25.99 -12.09
CA TYR A 360 -48.28 24.93 -12.12
C TYR A 360 -48.82 23.63 -12.73
N SER A 361 -47.98 22.93 -13.48
CA SER A 361 -48.23 21.56 -13.92
C SER A 361 -48.05 20.54 -12.80
N ASN A 362 -48.27 19.27 -13.11
CA ASN A 362 -47.72 18.14 -12.36
C ASN A 362 -46.18 18.22 -12.42
N ASP A 363 -45.52 17.65 -11.41
CA ASP A 363 -44.07 17.57 -11.38
C ASP A 363 -43.57 16.71 -12.55
N HIS A 364 -42.65 17.28 -13.33
CA HIS A 364 -41.99 16.58 -14.42
C HIS A 364 -40.67 15.95 -13.98
N LEU A 365 -40.14 16.39 -12.85
CA LEU A 365 -38.89 15.91 -12.27
C LEU A 365 -38.99 15.86 -10.74
N THR A 366 -38.72 14.68 -10.18
CA THR A 366 -38.69 14.44 -8.74
C THR A 366 -37.34 13.82 -8.38
N GLN A 367 -36.64 14.39 -7.40
CA GLN A 367 -35.32 13.93 -6.96
C GLN A 367 -35.31 13.77 -5.45
N PRO A 368 -34.62 12.76 -4.88
CA PRO A 368 -34.49 12.67 -3.43
C PRO A 368 -33.57 13.79 -2.91
N LEU A 369 -33.93 14.37 -1.77
CA LEU A 369 -33.05 15.26 -1.02
C LEU A 369 -32.09 14.43 -0.18
N LEU A 370 -30.79 14.60 -0.41
CA LEU A 370 -29.74 13.84 0.26
C LEU A 370 -28.76 14.75 0.98
N ILE A 371 -28.09 14.18 1.98
CA ILE A 371 -27.01 14.82 2.71
C ILE A 371 -25.70 14.48 2.01
N PHE A 372 -24.94 15.51 1.64
CA PHE A 372 -23.60 15.42 1.08
C PHE A 372 -22.60 15.89 2.12
N SER A 373 -21.54 15.12 2.33
CA SER A 373 -20.47 15.49 3.26
C SER A 373 -19.11 15.16 2.65
N ARG A 374 -18.05 15.54 3.36
CA ARG A 374 -16.70 15.17 2.93
C ARG A 374 -16.47 13.66 3.09
N THR A 375 -15.59 13.09 2.28
CA THR A 375 -15.25 11.66 2.34
C THR A 375 -14.66 11.23 3.68
N ASP A 376 -13.93 12.13 4.36
CA ASP A 376 -13.33 11.94 5.68
C ASP A 376 -14.33 12.01 6.85
N GLU A 377 -15.52 12.57 6.65
CA GLU A 377 -16.58 12.66 7.64
C GLU A 377 -17.34 11.32 7.74
N LYS A 378 -17.37 10.73 8.93
CA LYS A 378 -17.95 9.40 9.19
C LYS A 378 -19.16 9.43 10.14
N GLY A 379 -19.42 10.56 10.80
CA GLY A 379 -20.44 10.67 11.84
C GLY A 379 -21.83 11.07 11.34
N ILE A 380 -22.01 11.30 10.04
CA ILE A 380 -23.28 11.77 9.47
C ILE A 380 -23.99 10.58 8.82
N LEU A 381 -25.00 10.04 9.51
CA LEU A 381 -25.83 8.91 9.07
C LEU A 381 -27.29 9.31 8.85
N GLY A 382 -27.67 10.52 9.25
CA GLY A 382 -28.98 11.11 9.01
C GLY A 382 -29.03 12.57 9.44
N LEU A 383 -30.24 13.15 9.43
CA LEU A 383 -30.46 14.55 9.81
C LEU A 383 -30.15 14.85 11.27
N ASP A 384 -30.40 13.89 12.17
CA ASP A 384 -30.20 14.09 13.61
C ASP A 384 -28.72 14.32 13.96
N ASP A 385 -27.81 13.73 13.18
CA ASP A 385 -26.36 13.90 13.32
C ASP A 385 -25.86 15.29 12.87
N LEU A 386 -26.73 16.10 12.25
CA LEU A 386 -26.43 17.47 11.85
C LEU A 386 -26.67 18.50 12.97
N ALA A 387 -27.15 18.07 14.13
CA ALA A 387 -27.34 18.96 15.28
C ALA A 387 -26.03 19.69 15.65
N GLY A 388 -26.06 21.02 15.66
CA GLY A 388 -24.91 21.87 15.94
C GLY A 388 -23.89 22.04 14.81
N LYS A 389 -24.00 21.24 13.72
CA LYS A 389 -23.18 21.35 12.51
C LYS A 389 -23.66 22.47 11.60
N THR A 390 -22.74 22.96 10.75
CA THR A 390 -23.01 23.97 9.73
C THR A 390 -23.46 23.29 8.45
N VAL A 391 -24.69 23.54 8.01
CA VAL A 391 -25.28 22.92 6.82
C VAL A 391 -25.49 23.96 5.74
N ALA A 392 -24.86 23.74 4.58
CA ALA A 392 -25.09 24.51 3.39
C ALA A 392 -26.47 24.17 2.80
N VAL A 393 -27.25 25.21 2.52
CA VAL A 393 -28.61 25.10 1.95
C VAL A 393 -28.71 26.11 0.81
N GLU A 394 -29.29 25.71 -0.32
CA GLU A 394 -29.54 26.61 -1.43
C GLU A 394 -30.68 27.59 -1.14
N GLN A 395 -30.56 28.82 -1.66
CA GLN A 395 -31.63 29.80 -1.61
C GLN A 395 -32.81 29.37 -2.50
N GLY A 396 -34.04 29.62 -2.04
CA GLY A 396 -35.27 29.45 -2.85
C GLY A 396 -36.00 28.10 -2.74
N TYR A 397 -35.50 27.13 -1.97
CA TYR A 397 -36.02 25.76 -2.02
C TYR A 397 -37.04 25.34 -0.95
N GLY A 398 -37.56 26.21 -0.08
CA GLY A 398 -38.48 25.81 1.01
C GLY A 398 -37.84 24.91 2.09
N LEU A 399 -36.62 24.43 1.83
CA LEU A 399 -35.83 23.56 2.68
C LEU A 399 -35.40 24.32 3.95
N ARG A 400 -35.16 25.62 3.83
CA ARG A 400 -34.81 26.50 4.95
C ARG A 400 -35.91 26.52 6.01
N GLU A 401 -37.14 26.80 5.60
CA GLU A 401 -38.29 26.86 6.51
C GLU A 401 -38.55 25.49 7.14
N THR A 402 -38.43 24.43 6.33
CA THR A 402 -38.63 23.04 6.79
C THR A 402 -37.58 22.65 7.83
N LEU A 403 -36.30 22.92 7.58
CA LEU A 403 -35.22 22.67 8.53
C LEU A 403 -35.34 23.55 9.78
N ALA A 404 -35.70 24.83 9.63
CA ALA A 404 -35.88 25.74 10.77
C ALA A 404 -37.03 25.30 11.70
N LYS A 405 -38.11 24.76 11.12
CA LYS A 405 -39.28 24.26 11.86
C LYS A 405 -39.02 22.92 12.53
N ASN A 406 -38.42 21.97 11.81
CA ASN A 406 -38.33 20.58 12.26
C ASN A 406 -36.98 20.22 12.91
N HIS A 407 -35.90 20.94 12.56
CA HIS A 407 -34.54 20.71 13.05
C HIS A 407 -33.83 22.03 13.40
N PRO A 408 -34.35 22.80 14.40
CA PRO A 408 -33.86 24.14 14.72
C PRO A 408 -32.41 24.18 15.21
N HIS A 409 -31.84 23.04 15.60
CA HIS A 409 -30.47 22.92 16.08
C HIS A 409 -29.42 22.85 14.95
N ILE A 410 -29.85 22.75 13.69
CA ILE A 410 -28.96 22.76 12.52
C ILE A 410 -28.62 24.21 12.16
N LYS A 411 -27.32 24.54 12.07
CA LYS A 411 -26.87 25.89 11.68
C LYS A 411 -26.86 26.03 10.17
N GLN A 412 -27.88 26.67 9.62
CA GLN A 412 -28.03 26.80 8.17
C GLN A 412 -27.23 27.97 7.61
N VAL A 413 -26.50 27.76 6.52
CA VAL A 413 -25.83 28.82 5.74
C VAL A 413 -26.34 28.77 4.31
N LEU A 414 -26.83 29.90 3.82
CA LEU A 414 -27.48 30.01 2.53
C LEU A 414 -26.47 30.30 1.42
N TYR A 415 -26.57 29.53 0.33
CA TYR A 415 -25.78 29.71 -0.88
C TYR A 415 -26.69 29.95 -2.07
N GLU A 416 -26.22 30.72 -3.04
CA GLU A 416 -26.98 31.09 -4.24
C GLU A 416 -27.21 29.86 -5.16
N ASP A 417 -26.24 28.96 -5.25
CA ASP A 417 -26.28 27.79 -6.12
C ASP A 417 -25.66 26.53 -5.49
N THR A 418 -25.92 25.37 -6.13
CA THR A 418 -25.39 24.07 -5.73
C THR A 418 -23.87 24.02 -5.70
N VAL A 419 -23.23 24.69 -6.64
CA VAL A 419 -21.78 24.68 -6.79
C VAL A 419 -21.11 25.32 -5.58
N SER A 420 -21.61 26.48 -5.16
CA SER A 420 -21.13 27.25 -4.03
C SER A 420 -21.37 26.50 -2.72
N ALA A 421 -22.54 25.85 -2.58
CA ALA A 421 -22.85 24.99 -1.45
C ALA A 421 -21.89 23.79 -1.34
N LEU A 422 -21.64 23.08 -2.45
CA LEU A 422 -20.68 21.97 -2.50
C LEU A 422 -19.24 22.45 -2.25
N ALA A 423 -18.85 23.60 -2.79
CA ALA A 423 -17.54 24.19 -2.56
C ALA A 423 -17.33 24.52 -1.07
N ALA A 424 -18.34 25.03 -0.38
CA ALA A 424 -18.29 25.28 1.05
C ALA A 424 -18.07 24.00 1.87
N VAL A 425 -18.71 22.90 1.50
CA VAL A 425 -18.49 21.59 2.15
C VAL A 425 -17.08 21.07 1.89
N SER A 426 -16.63 21.13 0.63
CA SER A 426 -15.30 20.69 0.20
C SER A 426 -14.19 21.46 0.91
N SER A 427 -14.36 22.77 1.11
CA SER A 427 -13.42 23.68 1.77
C SER A 427 -13.56 23.77 3.30
N LYS A 428 -14.40 22.94 3.92
CA LYS A 428 -14.67 22.93 5.37
C LYS A 428 -15.32 24.19 5.93
N GLN A 429 -15.92 25.04 5.09
CA GLN A 429 -16.75 26.16 5.52
C GLN A 429 -18.14 25.70 5.97
N ALA A 430 -18.62 24.58 5.43
CA ALA A 430 -19.79 23.84 5.90
C ALA A 430 -19.41 22.38 6.22
N ASP A 431 -20.14 21.75 7.12
CA ASP A 431 -19.96 20.34 7.48
C ASP A 431 -20.69 19.41 6.51
N ALA A 432 -21.85 19.85 6.02
CA ALA A 432 -22.67 19.10 5.07
C ALA A 432 -23.47 20.04 4.15
N TYR A 433 -23.98 19.51 3.05
CA TYR A 433 -24.92 20.16 2.14
C TYR A 433 -26.14 19.27 1.99
N ILE A 434 -27.34 19.85 1.96
CA ILE A 434 -28.58 19.11 1.69
C ILE A 434 -29.15 19.58 0.35
N GLY A 435 -29.31 18.65 -0.60
CA GLY A 435 -29.76 18.99 -1.94
C GLY A 435 -30.20 17.81 -2.79
N GLY A 436 -30.65 18.12 -4.02
CA GLY A 436 -31.13 17.12 -4.97
C GLY A 436 -30.00 16.23 -5.50
N LEU A 437 -30.20 14.91 -5.48
CA LEU A 437 -29.18 13.93 -5.87
C LEU A 437 -28.55 14.23 -7.24
N MET A 438 -29.38 14.50 -8.25
CA MET A 438 -28.92 14.57 -9.63
C MET A 438 -28.10 15.84 -9.90
N VAL A 439 -28.56 16.99 -9.40
CA VAL A 439 -27.85 18.27 -9.54
C VAL A 439 -26.50 18.23 -8.82
N ALA A 440 -26.50 17.72 -7.59
CA ALA A 440 -25.28 17.58 -6.81
C ALA A 440 -24.27 16.63 -7.48
N GLN A 441 -24.70 15.45 -7.93
CA GLN A 441 -23.83 14.48 -8.61
C GLN A 441 -23.26 15.00 -9.92
N TYR A 442 -24.09 15.67 -10.74
CA TYR A 442 -23.63 16.30 -11.97
C TYR A 442 -22.48 17.27 -11.70
N HIS A 443 -22.62 18.14 -10.69
CA HIS A 443 -21.58 19.08 -10.32
C HIS A 443 -20.36 18.42 -9.66
N ILE A 444 -20.56 17.40 -8.82
CA ILE A 444 -19.46 16.62 -8.23
C ILE A 444 -18.59 16.01 -9.33
N ALA A 445 -19.20 15.42 -10.34
CA ALA A 445 -18.50 14.78 -11.45
C ALA A 445 -17.82 15.80 -12.38
N GLN A 446 -18.56 16.79 -12.87
CA GLN A 446 -18.07 17.77 -13.86
C GLN A 446 -16.99 18.69 -13.28
N ARG A 447 -17.13 19.12 -12.02
CA ARG A 447 -16.19 20.05 -11.37
C ARG A 447 -15.12 19.35 -10.53
N GLY A 448 -15.17 18.03 -10.44
CA GLY A 448 -14.14 17.23 -9.78
C GLY A 448 -14.09 17.40 -8.26
N PHE A 449 -15.24 17.52 -7.59
CA PHE A 449 -15.32 17.52 -6.12
C PHE A 449 -15.03 16.12 -5.55
N SER A 450 -13.79 15.64 -5.70
CA SER A 450 -13.38 14.27 -5.36
C SER A 450 -13.41 13.97 -3.86
N ASN A 451 -13.50 15.00 -3.02
CA ASN A 451 -13.58 14.89 -1.57
C ASN A 451 -15.01 14.95 -1.03
N ILE A 452 -16.04 14.94 -1.88
CA ILE A 452 -17.45 14.91 -1.47
C ILE A 452 -18.04 13.52 -1.75
N LYS A 453 -18.90 13.05 -0.84
CA LYS A 453 -19.71 11.84 -1.00
C LYS A 453 -21.17 12.11 -0.61
N VAL A 454 -22.06 11.21 -1.03
CA VAL A 454 -23.39 11.09 -0.41
C VAL A 454 -23.18 10.46 0.98
N ALA A 455 -23.62 11.17 2.02
CA ALA A 455 -23.48 10.76 3.41
C ALA A 455 -24.69 9.96 3.89
N ALA A 456 -25.89 10.46 3.63
CA ALA A 456 -27.15 9.89 4.12
C ALA A 456 -28.37 10.40 3.35
N GLY A 457 -29.50 9.71 3.49
CA GLY A 457 -30.80 10.19 3.06
C GLY A 457 -31.37 11.26 3.99
N THR A 458 -32.45 11.90 3.54
CA THR A 458 -33.25 12.78 4.37
C THR A 458 -34.70 12.32 4.41
N ASN A 459 -35.41 12.66 5.48
CA ASN A 459 -36.86 12.51 5.58
C ASN A 459 -37.63 13.79 5.18
N LEU A 460 -36.96 14.73 4.50
CA LEU A 460 -37.50 16.06 4.18
C LEU A 460 -38.35 16.06 2.90
N GLY A 461 -38.60 14.88 2.34
CA GLY A 461 -39.30 14.68 1.08
C GLY A 461 -38.37 14.82 -0.11
N SER A 462 -38.97 14.99 -1.28
CA SER A 462 -38.27 15.01 -2.56
C SER A 462 -38.20 16.45 -3.08
N HIS A 463 -37.13 16.76 -3.79
CA HIS A 463 -36.98 17.96 -4.58
C HIS A 463 -37.76 17.80 -5.89
N THR A 464 -38.90 18.46 -5.99
CA THR A 464 -39.78 18.41 -7.15
C THR A 464 -39.66 19.66 -8.02
N GLN A 465 -39.88 19.48 -9.31
CA GLN A 465 -39.95 20.56 -10.28
C GLN A 465 -41.12 20.36 -11.23
N ALA A 466 -41.89 21.41 -11.41
CA ALA A 466 -43.01 21.51 -12.33
C ALA A 466 -42.71 22.54 -13.41
N PHE A 467 -43.50 22.50 -14.47
CA PHE A 467 -43.64 23.62 -15.38
C PHE A 467 -44.58 24.64 -14.75
N ALA A 468 -44.30 25.94 -14.94
CA ALA A 468 -45.20 27.00 -14.48
C ALA A 468 -45.45 28.02 -15.58
N ALA A 469 -46.73 28.26 -15.87
CA ALA A 469 -47.17 29.24 -16.84
C ALA A 469 -47.81 30.43 -16.14
N ARG A 470 -48.04 31.49 -16.91
CA ARG A 470 -48.79 32.67 -16.44
C ARG A 470 -50.19 32.26 -15.97
N LYS A 471 -50.69 32.90 -14.91
CA LYS A 471 -52.00 32.56 -14.30
C LYS A 471 -53.16 32.59 -15.30
N ASP A 472 -53.08 33.47 -16.30
CA ASP A 472 -54.07 33.65 -17.35
C ASP A 472 -53.98 32.63 -18.49
N TRP A 473 -53.02 31.68 -18.44
CA TRP A 473 -52.84 30.59 -19.39
C TRP A 473 -53.06 29.19 -18.74
N PRO A 474 -54.23 28.91 -18.13
CA PRO A 474 -54.50 27.60 -17.54
C PRO A 474 -54.57 26.47 -18.58
N GLU A 475 -54.93 26.76 -19.83
CA GLU A 475 -54.97 25.79 -20.92
C GLU A 475 -53.59 25.19 -21.19
N LEU A 476 -52.53 26.00 -21.16
CA LEU A 476 -51.15 25.52 -21.35
C LEU A 476 -50.78 24.50 -20.28
N ILE A 477 -51.14 24.75 -19.02
CA ILE A 477 -50.89 23.81 -17.92
C ILE A 477 -51.69 22.53 -18.09
N SER A 478 -52.95 22.61 -18.51
CA SER A 478 -53.77 21.43 -18.83
C SER A 478 -53.12 20.58 -19.93
N ILE A 479 -52.66 21.23 -21.01
CA ILE A 479 -51.95 20.57 -22.13
C ILE A 479 -50.66 19.91 -21.65
N LEU A 480 -49.85 20.61 -20.85
CA LEU A 480 -48.61 20.06 -20.29
C LEU A 480 -48.89 18.86 -19.38
N ASN A 481 -49.94 18.89 -18.56
CA ASN A 481 -50.34 17.77 -17.73
C ASN A 481 -50.75 16.54 -18.55
N LYS A 482 -51.53 16.73 -19.63
CA LYS A 482 -51.88 15.66 -20.58
C LYS A 482 -50.64 15.13 -21.29
N GLY A 483 -49.74 16.02 -21.69
CA GLY A 483 -48.45 15.68 -22.27
C GLY A 483 -47.59 14.82 -21.34
N LEU A 484 -47.39 15.26 -20.10
CA LEU A 484 -46.67 14.52 -19.07
C LEU A 484 -47.28 13.13 -18.85
N ALA A 485 -48.62 13.03 -18.75
CA ALA A 485 -49.32 11.76 -18.61
C ALA A 485 -49.14 10.83 -19.83
N SER A 486 -48.95 11.39 -21.02
CA SER A 486 -48.75 10.63 -22.27
C SER A 486 -47.32 10.10 -22.47
N LEU A 487 -46.32 10.70 -21.81
CA LEU A 487 -44.93 10.25 -21.91
C LEU A 487 -44.77 8.87 -21.27
N SER A 488 -44.29 7.91 -22.06
CA SER A 488 -43.98 6.57 -21.56
C SER A 488 -42.83 6.59 -20.56
N VAL A 489 -42.78 5.58 -19.69
CA VAL A 489 -41.66 5.39 -18.75
C VAL A 489 -40.32 5.31 -19.49
N ASP A 490 -40.28 4.68 -20.66
CA ASP A 490 -39.06 4.57 -21.46
C ASP A 490 -38.62 5.90 -22.07
N GLU A 491 -39.56 6.74 -22.53
CA GLU A 491 -39.26 8.09 -23.01
C GLU A 491 -38.72 8.97 -21.89
N ARG A 492 -39.36 8.96 -20.71
CA ARG A 492 -38.85 9.67 -19.53
C ARG A 492 -37.45 9.17 -19.16
N ASN A 493 -37.27 7.86 -19.06
CA ASN A 493 -35.97 7.27 -18.75
C ASN A 493 -34.90 7.61 -19.80
N ALA A 494 -35.26 7.69 -21.09
CA ALA A 494 -34.34 8.05 -22.16
C ALA A 494 -33.86 9.51 -22.04
N ILE A 495 -34.77 10.46 -21.77
CA ILE A 495 -34.43 11.86 -21.51
C ILE A 495 -33.48 11.94 -20.31
N HIS A 496 -33.79 11.27 -19.21
CA HIS A 496 -32.94 11.28 -18.03
C HIS A 496 -31.56 10.66 -18.26
N ARG A 497 -31.46 9.51 -18.93
CA ARG A 497 -30.18 8.84 -19.22
C ARG A 497 -29.20 9.70 -20.01
N LYS A 498 -29.70 10.57 -20.90
CA LYS A 498 -28.88 11.53 -21.65
C LYS A 498 -28.10 12.47 -20.74
N TYR A 499 -28.64 12.77 -19.56
CA TYR A 499 -28.07 13.72 -18.60
C TYR A 499 -27.54 13.06 -17.32
N ALA A 500 -27.92 11.80 -17.07
CA ALA A 500 -27.43 10.99 -15.96
C ALA A 500 -26.06 10.33 -16.24
N SER A 501 -25.43 10.60 -17.40
CA SER A 501 -24.12 10.09 -17.79
C SER A 501 -22.98 10.70 -16.97
N VAL A 502 -22.99 10.43 -15.68
CA VAL A 502 -21.77 10.17 -14.92
C VAL A 502 -21.75 8.66 -14.78
N GLU A 503 -21.25 7.98 -15.81
CA GLU A 503 -20.81 6.60 -15.61
C GLU A 503 -19.91 6.60 -14.37
N PHE A 504 -20.22 5.71 -13.43
CA PHE A 504 -19.35 5.38 -12.33
C PHE A 504 -18.07 4.77 -12.90
N ALA A 505 -17.21 5.61 -13.48
CA ALA A 505 -15.80 5.33 -13.48
C ALA A 505 -15.43 5.35 -12.00
N GLU A 506 -15.47 4.17 -11.37
CA GLU A 506 -14.60 3.86 -10.25
C GLU A 506 -13.21 4.31 -10.72
N ARG A 507 -12.84 5.55 -10.39
CA ARG A 507 -11.49 6.04 -10.59
C ARG A 507 -10.68 5.14 -9.69
N ILE A 508 -10.10 4.11 -10.29
CA ILE A 508 -9.21 3.17 -9.62
C ILE A 508 -8.25 4.04 -8.83
N ASP A 509 -8.22 3.83 -7.51
CA ASP A 509 -7.28 4.53 -6.66
C ASP A 509 -5.88 4.10 -7.05
N TYR A 510 -5.29 4.87 -7.97
CA TYR A 510 -3.96 4.62 -8.50
C TYR A 510 -2.90 4.82 -7.42
N THR A 511 -3.21 5.34 -6.21
CA THR A 511 -2.19 5.41 -5.16
C THR A 511 -1.71 4.03 -4.73
N LEU A 512 -2.58 3.02 -4.67
CA LEU A 512 -2.15 1.65 -4.40
C LEU A 512 -1.33 1.09 -5.56
N LEU A 513 -1.77 1.34 -6.80
CA LEU A 513 -1.06 0.92 -8.01
C LEU A 513 0.35 1.55 -8.09
N TRP A 514 0.47 2.84 -7.83
CA TRP A 514 1.75 3.55 -7.77
C TRP A 514 2.61 3.09 -6.60
N ARG A 515 2.06 2.80 -5.42
CA ARG A 515 2.82 2.23 -4.29
C ARG A 515 3.37 0.85 -4.64
N VAL A 516 2.58 -0.01 -5.29
CA VAL A 516 3.03 -1.33 -5.76
C VAL A 516 4.07 -1.18 -6.86
N LEU A 517 3.87 -0.28 -7.83
CA LEU A 517 4.82 -0.02 -8.92
C LEU A 517 6.14 0.54 -8.40
N VAL A 518 6.12 1.49 -7.45
CA VAL A 518 7.33 2.02 -6.81
C VAL A 518 8.03 0.93 -6.00
N GLY A 519 7.29 0.15 -5.21
CA GLY A 519 7.84 -0.99 -4.46
C GLY A 519 8.49 -2.02 -5.37
N ALA A 520 7.79 -2.43 -6.44
CA ALA A 520 8.31 -3.35 -7.45
C ALA A 520 9.53 -2.77 -8.18
N SER A 521 9.51 -1.48 -8.52
CA SER A 521 10.65 -0.80 -9.17
C SER A 521 11.87 -0.73 -8.25
N LEU A 522 11.68 -0.47 -6.95
CA LEU A 522 12.77 -0.49 -5.96
C LEU A 522 13.33 -1.90 -5.78
N ILE A 523 12.49 -2.93 -5.78
CA ILE A 523 12.94 -4.33 -5.74
C ILE A 523 13.74 -4.68 -7.00
N ILE A 524 13.22 -4.33 -8.19
CA ILE A 524 13.92 -4.57 -9.47
C ILE A 524 15.25 -3.82 -9.51
N ALA A 525 15.28 -2.56 -9.09
CA ALA A 525 16.51 -1.77 -9.02
C ALA A 525 17.51 -2.36 -8.01
N GLY A 526 17.04 -2.82 -6.86
CA GLY A 526 17.84 -3.53 -5.86
C GLY A 526 18.43 -4.83 -6.41
N VAL A 527 17.61 -5.66 -7.07
CA VAL A 527 18.05 -6.90 -7.73
C VAL A 527 19.06 -6.58 -8.83
N PHE A 528 18.79 -5.59 -9.70
CA PHE A 528 19.68 -5.21 -10.78
C PHE A 528 21.02 -4.67 -10.26
N TYR A 529 20.98 -3.83 -9.23
CA TYR A 529 22.17 -3.34 -8.53
C TYR A 529 22.97 -4.50 -7.92
N TRP A 530 22.30 -5.43 -7.23
CA TRP A 530 22.94 -6.61 -6.64
C TRP A 530 23.58 -7.50 -7.70
N ASN A 531 22.88 -7.71 -8.83
CA ASN A 531 23.37 -8.53 -9.93
C ASN A 531 24.60 -7.88 -10.59
N ARG A 532 24.58 -6.56 -10.81
CA ARG A 532 25.75 -5.83 -11.32
C ARG A 532 26.93 -5.84 -10.35
N ARG A 533 26.66 -5.64 -9.06
CA ARG A 533 27.69 -5.73 -8.01
C ARG A 533 28.32 -7.12 -7.97
N LEU A 534 27.49 -8.17 -7.98
CA LEU A 534 27.94 -9.56 -7.97
C LEU A 534 28.76 -9.90 -9.22
N ALA A 535 28.33 -9.47 -10.41
CA ALA A 535 29.07 -9.67 -11.64
C ALA A 535 30.44 -8.97 -11.61
N HIS A 536 30.51 -7.76 -11.05
CA HIS A 536 31.77 -7.04 -10.89
C HIS A 536 32.71 -7.74 -9.89
N GLU A 537 32.18 -8.20 -8.75
CA GLU A 537 32.93 -8.90 -7.72
C GLU A 537 33.47 -10.26 -8.20
N ILE A 538 32.68 -11.00 -8.99
CA ILE A 538 33.13 -12.25 -9.63
C ILE A 538 34.26 -11.98 -10.62
N THR A 539 34.18 -10.90 -11.41
CA THR A 539 35.21 -10.55 -12.39
C THR A 539 36.53 -10.18 -11.69
N LEU A 540 36.45 -9.40 -10.61
CA LEU A 540 37.60 -9.06 -9.78
C LEU A 540 38.23 -10.31 -9.13
N ARG A 541 37.42 -11.22 -8.58
CA ARG A 541 37.92 -12.49 -8.01
C ARG A 541 38.64 -13.34 -9.06
N LYS A 542 38.04 -13.54 -10.24
CA LYS A 542 38.69 -14.32 -11.31
C LYS A 542 40.01 -13.69 -11.77
N ALA A 543 40.06 -12.37 -11.89
CA ALA A 543 41.31 -11.67 -12.23
C ALA A 543 42.38 -11.84 -11.14
N ALA A 544 41.98 -11.79 -9.86
CA ALA A 544 42.88 -12.03 -8.73
C ALA A 544 43.37 -13.48 -8.70
N GLU A 545 42.50 -14.47 -8.95
CA GLU A 545 42.86 -15.89 -9.03
C GLU A 545 43.83 -16.18 -10.18
N CYS A 546 43.58 -15.65 -11.37
CA CYS A 546 44.52 -15.78 -12.49
C CYS A 546 45.88 -15.14 -12.16
N LYS A 547 45.89 -13.97 -11.51
CA LYS A 547 47.13 -13.31 -11.10
C LYS A 547 47.87 -14.11 -10.01
N TYR A 548 47.14 -14.69 -9.08
CA TYR A 548 47.71 -15.56 -8.03
C TYR A 548 48.35 -16.81 -8.64
N HIS A 549 47.67 -17.45 -9.60
CA HIS A 549 48.19 -18.64 -10.26
C HIS A 549 49.43 -18.33 -11.11
N GLU A 550 49.44 -17.20 -11.81
CA GLU A 550 50.61 -16.74 -12.57
C GLU A 550 51.80 -16.44 -11.66
N ILE A 551 51.59 -15.73 -10.56
CA ILE A 551 52.65 -15.43 -9.58
C ILE A 551 53.19 -16.72 -8.96
N ASN A 552 52.35 -17.67 -8.57
CA ASN A 552 52.81 -18.94 -8.01
C ASN A 552 53.65 -19.73 -9.02
N LYS A 553 53.24 -19.78 -10.28
CA LYS A 553 54.00 -20.46 -11.33
C LYS A 553 55.35 -19.78 -11.59
N GLN A 554 55.40 -18.45 -11.56
CA GLN A 554 56.64 -17.69 -11.65
C GLN A 554 57.54 -17.94 -10.43
N LEU A 555 56.96 -18.01 -9.23
CA LEU A 555 57.67 -18.28 -8.00
C LEU A 555 58.28 -19.69 -7.99
N GLU A 556 57.49 -20.70 -8.37
CA GLU A 556 57.98 -22.09 -8.52
C GLU A 556 59.10 -22.18 -9.56
N GLY A 557 58.94 -21.50 -10.70
CA GLY A 557 59.97 -21.44 -11.74
C GLY A 557 61.25 -20.75 -11.27
N ALA A 558 61.14 -19.65 -10.51
CA ALA A 558 62.27 -18.94 -9.94
C ALA A 558 62.98 -19.76 -8.85
N ALA A 559 62.22 -20.42 -7.96
CA ALA A 559 62.76 -21.30 -6.93
C ALA A 559 63.51 -22.48 -7.54
N HIS A 560 62.97 -23.10 -8.60
CA HIS A 560 63.64 -24.20 -9.29
C HIS A 560 64.94 -23.75 -9.97
N LYS A 561 64.93 -22.60 -10.65
CA LYS A 561 66.14 -22.01 -11.26
C LYS A 561 67.20 -21.67 -10.22
N LEU A 562 66.79 -21.14 -9.07
CA LEU A 562 67.70 -20.82 -7.98
C LEU A 562 68.34 -22.10 -7.40
N ALA A 563 67.53 -23.14 -7.15
CA ALA A 563 68.03 -24.42 -6.66
C ALA A 563 69.01 -25.07 -7.66
N GLN A 564 68.68 -25.04 -8.96
CA GLN A 564 69.54 -25.55 -10.02
C GLN A 564 70.86 -24.76 -10.10
N SER A 565 70.80 -23.43 -10.14
CA SER A 565 71.99 -22.58 -10.19
C SER A 565 72.90 -22.76 -8.98
N ASN A 566 72.31 -22.98 -7.80
CA ASN A 566 73.08 -23.25 -6.59
C ASN A 566 73.79 -24.61 -6.70
N ALA A 567 73.09 -25.66 -7.14
CA ALA A 567 73.69 -26.99 -7.35
C ALA A 567 74.80 -26.99 -8.41
N GLU A 568 74.63 -26.25 -9.51
CA GLU A 568 75.66 -26.09 -10.55
C GLU A 568 76.90 -25.39 -10.01
N LEU A 569 76.73 -24.34 -9.20
CA LEU A 569 77.84 -23.64 -8.55
C LEU A 569 78.61 -24.55 -7.59
N GLU A 570 77.91 -25.43 -6.87
CA GLU A 570 78.51 -26.41 -5.97
C GLU A 570 79.35 -27.45 -6.71
N GLN A 571 78.78 -28.01 -7.78
CA GLN A 571 79.48 -28.97 -8.61
C GLN A 571 80.71 -28.34 -9.27
N PHE A 572 80.59 -27.09 -9.73
CA PHE A 572 81.71 -26.33 -10.27
C PHE A 572 82.83 -26.14 -9.23
N ALA A 573 82.50 -25.69 -8.01
CA ALA A 573 83.48 -25.47 -6.95
C ALA A 573 84.20 -26.77 -6.54
N TYR A 574 83.48 -27.89 -6.50
CA TYR A 574 84.07 -29.21 -6.18
C TYR A 574 84.99 -29.70 -7.30
N ALA A 575 84.53 -29.70 -8.55
CA ALA A 575 85.30 -30.15 -9.70
C ALA A 575 86.56 -29.30 -9.91
N ALA A 576 86.42 -27.96 -9.87
CA ALA A 576 87.55 -27.04 -10.02
C ALA A 576 88.64 -27.29 -8.96
N SER A 577 88.24 -27.54 -7.71
CA SER A 577 89.20 -27.78 -6.61
C SER A 577 89.91 -29.12 -6.73
N HIS A 578 89.20 -30.17 -7.18
CA HIS A 578 89.81 -31.47 -7.48
C HIS A 578 90.84 -31.35 -8.60
N ASP A 579 90.46 -30.67 -9.69
CA ASP A 579 91.31 -30.54 -10.87
C ASP A 579 92.50 -29.59 -10.65
N MET A 580 92.41 -28.65 -9.71
CA MET A 580 93.57 -27.85 -9.27
C MET A 580 94.52 -28.63 -8.34
N ARG A 581 94.03 -29.62 -7.62
CA ARG A 581 94.82 -30.39 -6.65
C ARG A 581 95.71 -31.43 -7.32
N GLU A 582 95.20 -32.12 -8.34
CA GLU A 582 95.97 -33.15 -9.06
C GLU A 582 97.29 -32.61 -9.66
N PRO A 583 97.32 -31.48 -10.41
CA PRO A 583 98.58 -30.93 -10.91
C PRO A 583 99.48 -30.44 -9.78
N LEU A 584 98.92 -29.92 -8.69
CA LEU A 584 99.70 -29.45 -7.55
C LEU A 584 100.41 -30.59 -6.79
N ARG A 585 99.76 -31.76 -6.68
CA ARG A 585 100.34 -32.98 -6.11
C ARG A 585 101.50 -33.48 -6.96
N MET A 586 101.36 -33.43 -8.29
CA MET A 586 102.44 -33.75 -9.22
C MET A 586 103.62 -32.80 -9.07
N ILE A 587 103.39 -31.48 -9.02
CA ILE A 587 104.44 -30.47 -8.78
C ILE A 587 105.17 -30.76 -7.46
N SER A 588 104.44 -30.99 -6.37
CA SER A 588 105.02 -31.33 -5.06
C SER A 588 105.88 -32.60 -5.09
N SER A 589 105.42 -33.63 -5.82
CA SER A 589 106.15 -34.90 -5.96
C SER A 589 107.47 -34.72 -6.72
N TYR A 590 107.45 -34.01 -7.85
CA TYR A 590 108.66 -33.73 -8.62
C TYR A 590 109.65 -32.85 -7.88
N LEU A 591 109.19 -31.81 -7.17
CA LEU A 591 110.04 -30.99 -6.30
C LEU A 591 110.69 -31.86 -5.20
N GLY A 592 109.96 -32.81 -4.62
CA GLY A 592 110.50 -33.77 -3.66
C GLY A 592 111.55 -34.72 -4.27
N LEU A 593 111.34 -35.21 -5.49
CA LEU A 593 112.31 -36.05 -6.22
C LEU A 593 113.56 -35.29 -6.61
N LEU A 594 113.42 -34.04 -7.08
CA LEU A 594 114.54 -33.16 -7.40
C LEU A 594 115.41 -32.93 -6.16
N GLY A 595 114.79 -32.66 -5.01
CA GLY A 595 115.52 -32.47 -3.75
C GLY A 595 116.27 -33.71 -3.29
N ARG A 596 115.65 -34.90 -3.41
CA ARG A 596 116.31 -36.16 -3.05
C ARG A 596 117.45 -36.54 -3.98
N ARG A 597 117.29 -36.31 -5.30
CA ARG A 597 118.23 -36.83 -6.32
C ARG A 597 119.35 -35.86 -6.67
N TYR A 598 119.07 -34.56 -6.64
CA TYR A 598 120.02 -33.52 -7.02
C TYR A 598 120.43 -32.60 -5.86
N GLY A 599 119.90 -32.80 -4.65
CA GLY A 599 120.24 -31.98 -3.48
C GLY A 599 121.74 -31.80 -3.27
N ALA A 600 122.52 -32.89 -3.31
CA ALA A 600 123.98 -32.82 -3.14
C ALA A 600 124.73 -32.02 -4.23
N CYS A 601 124.08 -31.71 -5.36
CA CYS A 601 124.63 -30.94 -6.48
C CYS A 601 124.14 -29.49 -6.52
N LEU A 602 123.20 -29.11 -5.65
CA LEU A 602 122.68 -27.74 -5.58
C LEU A 602 123.58 -26.89 -4.68
N ASP A 603 123.79 -25.63 -5.08
CA ASP A 603 124.37 -24.61 -4.22
C ASP A 603 123.35 -24.18 -3.14
N GLN A 604 123.76 -23.23 -2.29
CA GLN A 604 122.93 -22.75 -1.19
C GLN A 604 121.62 -22.13 -1.70
N ASP A 605 121.69 -21.30 -2.73
CA ASP A 605 120.53 -20.67 -3.37
C ASP A 605 119.61 -21.72 -4.01
N GLY A 606 120.15 -22.74 -4.67
CA GLY A 606 119.38 -23.84 -5.25
C GLY A 606 118.59 -24.66 -4.21
N HIS A 607 119.17 -24.90 -3.02
CA HIS A 607 118.45 -25.52 -1.91
C HIS A 607 117.32 -24.63 -1.39
N GLU A 608 117.59 -23.33 -1.26
CA GLU A 608 116.63 -22.34 -0.78
C GLU A 608 115.45 -22.19 -1.74
N PHE A 609 115.69 -22.07 -3.05
CA PHE A 609 114.64 -22.00 -4.06
C PHE A 609 113.77 -23.26 -4.10
N LEU A 610 114.40 -24.43 -3.97
CA LEU A 610 113.66 -25.69 -3.95
C LEU A 610 112.79 -25.82 -2.69
N ALA A 611 113.30 -25.38 -1.54
CA ALA A 611 112.53 -25.30 -0.30
C ALA A 611 111.33 -24.35 -0.46
N PHE A 612 111.54 -23.12 -0.99
CA PHE A 612 110.46 -22.17 -1.27
C PHE A 612 109.39 -22.74 -2.21
N ALA A 613 109.79 -23.41 -3.30
CA ALA A 613 108.85 -24.00 -4.24
C ALA A 613 108.02 -25.13 -3.60
N LYS A 614 108.67 -25.99 -2.81
CA LYS A 614 108.00 -27.09 -2.09
C LYS A 614 107.02 -26.56 -1.04
N ASP A 615 107.42 -25.52 -0.30
CA ASP A 615 106.57 -24.88 0.71
C ASP A 615 105.40 -24.13 0.06
N GLY A 616 105.63 -23.48 -1.08
CA GLY A 616 104.60 -22.85 -1.91
C GLY A 616 103.56 -23.86 -2.39
N ALA A 617 104.01 -25.02 -2.89
CA ALA A 617 103.10 -26.07 -3.35
C ALA A 617 102.29 -26.68 -2.20
N THR A 618 102.93 -26.92 -1.04
CA THR A 618 102.25 -27.40 0.18
C THR A 618 101.22 -26.40 0.69
N ARG A 619 101.53 -25.09 0.59
CA ARG A 619 100.62 -24.01 0.99
C ARG A 619 99.38 -23.94 0.12
N LEU A 620 99.54 -24.06 -1.20
CA LEU A 620 98.42 -24.09 -2.14
C LEU A 620 97.49 -25.29 -1.88
N ASP A 621 98.02 -26.47 -1.52
CA ASP A 621 97.20 -27.65 -1.23
C ASP A 621 96.34 -27.41 0.01
N ARG A 622 96.94 -26.83 1.07
CA ARG A 622 96.23 -26.43 2.28
C ARG A 622 95.18 -25.34 2.01
N MET A 623 95.44 -24.40 1.10
CA MET A 623 94.47 -23.37 0.69
C MET A 623 93.27 -23.96 -0.05
N ILE A 624 93.49 -24.90 -0.97
CA ILE A 624 92.43 -25.60 -1.72
C ILE A 624 91.57 -26.42 -0.75
N LEU A 625 92.20 -27.19 0.13
CA LEU A 625 91.50 -27.97 1.15
C LEU A 625 90.65 -27.10 2.07
N GLY A 626 91.23 -26.00 2.58
CA GLY A 626 90.50 -25.08 3.44
C GLY A 626 89.33 -24.40 2.72
N LEU A 627 89.44 -24.10 1.42
CA LEU A 627 88.37 -23.49 0.64
C LEU A 627 87.20 -24.46 0.42
N LEU A 628 87.50 -25.73 0.10
CA LEU A 628 86.51 -26.79 0.00
C LEU A 628 85.75 -26.97 1.30
N ASP A 629 86.50 -27.05 2.39
CA ASP A 629 85.95 -27.15 3.72
C ASP A 629 85.10 -25.93 4.13
N TYR A 630 85.52 -24.72 3.73
CA TYR A 630 84.76 -23.49 3.97
C TYR A 630 83.44 -23.52 3.19
N SER A 631 83.44 -24.05 1.95
CA SER A 631 82.23 -24.17 1.13
C SER A 631 81.19 -25.12 1.73
N ARG A 632 81.61 -26.13 2.51
CA ARG A 632 80.73 -27.13 3.12
C ARG A 632 79.95 -26.64 4.35
N ILE A 633 80.49 -25.64 5.07
CA ILE A 633 79.83 -25.06 6.25
C ILE A 633 78.45 -24.52 5.83
N GLY A 634 77.40 -24.94 6.53
CA GLY A 634 76.03 -24.52 6.24
C GLY A 634 75.23 -25.42 5.28
N ARG A 635 75.81 -26.54 4.82
CA ARG A 635 75.14 -27.47 3.89
C ARG A 635 74.51 -28.70 4.57
N THR A 636 74.65 -28.82 5.88
CA THR A 636 74.11 -29.95 6.65
C THR A 636 72.58 -29.82 6.77
N SER A 637 71.83 -30.66 6.06
CA SER A 637 70.34 -30.66 6.09
C SER A 637 69.73 -31.22 7.39
N ARG A 638 70.55 -31.44 8.43
CA ARG A 638 70.07 -31.92 9.72
C ARG A 638 69.59 -30.74 10.56
N PRO A 639 68.52 -30.89 11.35
CA PRO A 639 68.14 -29.88 12.33
C PRO A 639 69.29 -29.65 13.33
N ARG A 640 69.37 -28.45 13.91
CA ARG A 640 70.31 -28.16 15.00
C ARG A 640 69.83 -28.90 16.25
N GLU A 641 70.75 -29.45 17.02
CA GLU A 641 70.45 -30.27 18.20
C GLU A 641 71.10 -29.65 19.46
N PRO A 642 70.58 -29.91 20.67
CA PRO A 642 71.27 -29.57 21.91
C PRO A 642 72.63 -30.29 22.02
N VAL A 643 73.73 -29.55 21.96
CA VAL A 643 75.10 -30.09 22.02
C VAL A 643 75.81 -29.59 23.29
N PRO A 644 76.27 -30.49 24.19
CA PRO A 644 77.11 -30.14 25.32
C PRO A 644 78.48 -29.61 24.87
N LEU A 645 78.83 -28.37 25.23
CA LEU A 645 80.14 -27.81 24.87
C LEU A 645 81.30 -28.53 25.56
N THR A 646 81.06 -29.18 26.69
CA THR A 646 82.05 -30.03 27.37
C THR A 646 82.60 -31.11 26.42
N ASP A 647 81.73 -31.80 25.70
CA ASP A 647 82.13 -32.90 24.81
C ASP A 647 82.83 -32.37 23.56
N VAL A 648 82.33 -31.24 23.03
CA VAL A 648 82.89 -30.56 21.87
C VAL A 648 84.32 -30.09 22.13
N LEU A 649 84.54 -29.46 23.29
CA LEU A 649 85.85 -28.94 23.69
C LEU A 649 86.81 -30.07 24.07
N ALA A 650 86.33 -31.12 24.74
CA ALA A 650 87.15 -32.31 25.03
C ALA A 650 87.66 -32.97 23.74
N GLU A 651 86.81 -33.11 22.73
CA GLU A 651 87.21 -33.62 21.42
C GLU A 651 88.16 -32.67 20.69
N ALA A 652 87.89 -31.36 20.72
CA ALA A 652 88.77 -30.37 20.11
C ALA A 652 90.19 -30.38 20.73
N VAL A 653 90.29 -30.47 22.05
CA VAL A 653 91.56 -30.58 22.79
C VAL A 653 92.26 -31.90 22.48
N THR A 654 91.53 -33.03 22.47
CA THR A 654 92.07 -34.35 22.12
C THR A 654 92.71 -34.34 20.72
N ASN A 655 92.02 -33.73 19.76
CA ASN A 655 92.50 -33.61 18.38
C ASN A 655 93.73 -32.69 18.24
N LEU A 656 94.00 -31.83 19.24
CA LEU A 656 95.13 -30.91 19.28
C LEU A 656 96.23 -31.34 20.26
N GLN A 657 96.12 -32.52 20.88
CA GLN A 657 97.03 -33.00 21.93
C GLN A 657 98.51 -32.84 21.56
N VAL A 658 98.89 -33.29 20.37
CA VAL A 658 100.29 -33.21 19.87
C VAL A 658 100.78 -31.77 19.76
N ALA A 659 99.93 -30.85 19.29
CA ALA A 659 100.28 -29.44 19.14
C ALA A 659 100.37 -28.73 20.51
N ILE A 660 99.47 -29.08 21.43
CA ILE A 660 99.45 -28.54 22.81
C ILE A 660 100.71 -28.99 23.57
N GLU A 661 101.08 -30.28 23.47
CA GLU A 661 102.29 -30.83 24.10
C GLU A 661 103.57 -30.21 23.51
N ALA A 662 103.66 -30.11 22.18
CA ALA A 662 104.82 -29.51 21.51
C ALA A 662 105.02 -28.03 21.89
N ALA A 663 103.94 -27.29 22.10
CA ALA A 663 103.98 -25.89 22.53
C ALA A 663 104.05 -25.71 24.06
N GLN A 664 104.06 -26.80 24.83
CA GLN A 664 103.92 -26.79 26.30
C GLN A 664 102.76 -25.89 26.79
N ALA A 665 101.65 -25.90 26.05
CA ALA A 665 100.54 -25.01 26.30
C ALA A 665 99.60 -25.57 27.38
N CYS A 666 99.08 -24.70 28.24
CA CYS A 666 98.06 -25.03 29.22
C CYS A 666 96.69 -24.56 28.71
N VAL A 667 95.76 -25.49 28.49
CA VAL A 667 94.38 -25.18 28.11
C VAL A 667 93.48 -25.37 29.33
N ASN A 668 93.02 -24.26 29.91
CA ASN A 668 92.14 -24.26 31.07
C ASN A 668 90.68 -24.07 30.64
N ILE A 669 89.83 -25.01 31.05
CA ILE A 669 88.40 -25.01 30.75
C ILE A 669 87.64 -25.09 32.08
N PRO A 670 87.30 -23.95 32.70
CA PRO A 670 86.51 -23.93 33.92
C PRO A 670 85.13 -24.54 33.69
N THR A 671 84.76 -25.52 34.50
CA THR A 671 83.42 -26.14 34.51
C THR A 671 82.48 -25.43 35.49
N PRO A 672 81.16 -25.37 35.25
CA PRO A 672 80.40 -26.04 34.19
C PRO A 672 80.30 -25.26 32.87
N LEU A 673 80.33 -25.96 31.74
CA LEU A 673 80.06 -25.42 30.41
C LEU A 673 78.63 -25.71 29.95
N PRO A 674 78.02 -24.84 29.12
CA PRO A 674 76.61 -24.97 28.75
C PRO A 674 76.37 -25.95 27.59
N GLN A 675 75.09 -26.26 27.36
CA GLN A 675 74.61 -26.81 26.11
C GLN A 675 74.20 -25.68 25.15
N VAL A 676 74.51 -25.82 23.87
CA VAL A 676 74.17 -24.87 22.81
C VAL A 676 73.45 -25.58 21.68
N LEU A 677 72.55 -24.87 20.99
CA LEU A 677 71.83 -25.44 19.85
C LEU A 677 72.71 -25.35 18.59
N GLY A 678 73.13 -26.49 18.03
CA GLY A 678 73.99 -26.48 16.85
C GLY A 678 74.33 -27.85 16.25
N HIS A 679 75.20 -27.83 15.25
CA HIS A 679 75.75 -29.02 14.60
C HIS A 679 77.09 -29.39 15.24
N ARG A 680 77.14 -30.55 15.89
CA ARG A 680 78.31 -31.02 16.67
C ARG A 680 79.64 -30.92 15.89
N GLU A 681 79.68 -31.38 14.64
CA GLU A 681 80.91 -31.37 13.82
C GLU A 681 81.41 -29.95 13.52
N GLU A 682 80.51 -29.01 13.22
CA GLU A 682 80.87 -27.61 12.98
C GLU A 682 81.36 -26.95 14.27
N LEU A 683 80.74 -27.25 15.41
CA LEU A 683 81.17 -26.73 16.72
C LEU A 683 82.55 -27.29 17.14
N VAL A 684 82.83 -28.58 16.95
CA VAL A 684 84.16 -29.15 17.22
C VAL A 684 85.22 -28.42 16.40
N ARG A 685 84.92 -28.20 15.11
CA ARG A 685 85.81 -27.51 14.19
C ARG A 685 86.02 -26.03 14.52
N LEU A 686 84.98 -25.34 14.98
CA LEU A 686 85.05 -23.96 15.48
C LEU A 686 86.08 -23.87 16.60
N PHE A 687 85.92 -24.67 17.66
CA PHE A 687 86.83 -24.62 18.80
C PHE A 687 88.23 -25.14 18.50
N GLN A 688 88.38 -26.14 17.65
CA GLN A 688 89.70 -26.57 17.16
C GLN A 688 90.46 -25.42 16.49
N ASN A 689 89.82 -24.68 15.59
CA ASN A 689 90.46 -23.56 14.91
C ASN A 689 90.83 -22.42 15.88
N LEU A 690 89.97 -22.13 16.86
CA LEU A 690 90.24 -21.10 17.87
C LEU A 690 91.39 -21.51 18.80
N ILE A 691 91.37 -22.73 19.34
CA ILE A 691 92.41 -23.25 20.24
C ILE A 691 93.74 -23.40 19.49
N ALA A 692 93.72 -23.96 18.28
CA ALA A 692 94.93 -24.10 17.47
C ALA A 692 95.58 -22.75 17.17
N ASN A 693 94.79 -21.71 16.90
CA ASN A 693 95.32 -20.35 16.73
C ASN A 693 95.90 -19.81 18.05
N ALA A 694 95.19 -19.96 19.16
CA ALA A 694 95.66 -19.50 20.48
C ALA A 694 97.00 -20.15 20.88
N VAL A 695 97.15 -21.46 20.68
CA VAL A 695 98.39 -22.22 20.95
C VAL A 695 99.52 -21.82 20.01
N LYS A 696 99.19 -21.53 18.74
CA LYS A 696 100.16 -21.26 17.70
C LYS A 696 100.75 -19.85 17.72
N TYR A 697 99.98 -18.85 18.14
CA TYR A 697 100.40 -17.44 18.18
C TYR A 697 100.84 -17.02 19.60
N CYS A 698 101.60 -17.88 20.27
CA CYS A 698 102.16 -17.61 21.59
C CYS A 698 103.43 -16.74 21.51
N SER A 699 103.77 -16.04 22.60
CA SER A 699 105.05 -15.32 22.70
C SER A 699 106.16 -16.30 23.10
N PRO A 700 107.37 -16.24 22.49
CA PRO A 700 108.51 -17.06 22.90
C PRO A 700 108.91 -16.87 24.38
N GLU A 701 108.52 -15.74 24.97
CA GLU A 701 108.88 -15.35 26.34
C GLU A 701 107.86 -15.84 27.40
N ARG A 702 106.74 -16.46 26.99
CA ARG A 702 105.65 -16.85 27.89
C ARG A 702 105.16 -18.26 27.60
N THR A 703 104.86 -19.04 28.64
CA THR A 703 104.13 -20.30 28.48
C THR A 703 102.72 -20.02 27.98
N SER A 704 102.33 -20.66 26.88
CA SER A 704 101.03 -20.48 26.25
C SER A 704 99.91 -20.90 27.20
N ALA A 705 99.00 -19.98 27.54
CA ALA A 705 97.84 -20.24 28.37
C ALA A 705 96.57 -19.85 27.63
N VAL A 706 95.66 -20.81 27.45
CA VAL A 706 94.36 -20.62 26.78
C VAL A 706 93.26 -20.88 27.78
N THR A 707 92.38 -19.91 28.00
CA THR A 707 91.23 -20.02 28.90
C THR A 707 89.95 -19.90 28.11
N ILE A 708 89.03 -20.86 28.29
CA ILE A 708 87.74 -20.86 27.60
C ILE A 708 86.63 -20.72 28.63
N THR A 709 85.92 -19.59 28.62
CA THR A 709 84.79 -19.33 29.51
C THR A 709 83.49 -19.19 28.74
N ALA A 710 82.36 -19.43 29.41
CA ALA A 710 81.04 -19.24 28.87
C ALA A 710 80.16 -18.53 29.89
N GLU A 711 79.51 -17.45 29.46
CA GLU A 711 78.59 -16.64 30.26
C GLU A 711 77.24 -16.56 29.55
N ARG A 712 76.15 -16.63 30.30
CA ARG A 712 74.81 -16.51 29.72
C ARG A 712 74.48 -15.03 29.53
N ASP A 713 74.10 -14.67 28.31
CA ASP A 713 73.64 -13.36 27.90
C ASP A 713 72.21 -13.50 27.33
N ASP A 714 71.23 -13.45 28.24
CA ASP A 714 69.80 -13.64 27.98
C ASP A 714 69.46 -14.97 27.25
N THR A 715 69.13 -14.89 25.96
CA THR A 715 68.78 -16.03 25.09
C THR A 715 70.00 -16.68 24.42
N ARG A 716 71.21 -16.21 24.72
CA ARG A 716 72.46 -16.64 24.07
C ARG A 716 73.55 -16.95 25.10
N TRP A 717 74.53 -17.74 24.68
CA TRP A 717 75.77 -17.97 25.42
C TRP A 717 76.88 -17.14 24.77
N ARG A 718 77.50 -16.26 25.56
CA ARG A 718 78.74 -15.56 25.21
C ARG A 718 79.92 -16.45 25.61
N ILE A 719 80.66 -16.92 24.63
CA ILE A 719 81.80 -17.81 24.83
C ILE A 719 83.07 -17.06 24.46
N SER A 720 84.03 -17.05 25.37
CA SER A 720 85.29 -16.31 25.24
C SER A 720 86.46 -17.29 25.23
N VAL A 721 87.26 -17.24 24.17
CA VAL A 721 88.53 -17.98 24.07
C VAL A 721 89.66 -16.96 24.22
N ALA A 722 90.25 -16.91 25.41
CA ALA A 722 91.29 -15.95 25.77
C ALA A 722 92.68 -16.61 25.79
N ASP A 723 93.65 -15.98 25.15
CA ASP A 723 95.06 -16.40 25.14
C ASP A 723 96.00 -15.30 25.66
N ASN A 724 97.21 -15.68 26.08
CA ASN A 724 98.27 -14.77 26.51
C ASN A 724 99.36 -14.53 25.43
N GLY A 725 98.99 -14.74 24.17
CA GLY A 725 99.86 -14.69 23.00
C GLY A 725 100.21 -13.26 22.56
N ILE A 726 100.53 -13.11 21.27
CA ILE A 726 101.04 -11.86 20.70
C ILE A 726 99.97 -10.76 20.50
N GLY A 727 98.69 -11.10 20.61
CA GLY A 727 97.56 -10.17 20.44
C GLY A 727 97.31 -9.74 18.99
N ILE A 728 96.19 -9.05 18.75
CA ILE A 728 95.77 -8.56 17.42
C ILE A 728 95.54 -7.05 17.49
N ALA A 729 96.21 -6.27 16.62
CA ALA A 729 96.01 -4.83 16.53
C ALA A 729 94.55 -4.46 16.14
N PRO A 730 93.92 -3.43 16.76
CA PRO A 730 92.52 -3.08 16.53
C PRO A 730 92.12 -2.88 15.06
N GLU A 731 92.99 -2.28 14.26
CA GLU A 731 92.78 -2.05 12.82
C GLU A 731 92.56 -3.35 12.02
N ASN A 732 92.98 -4.49 12.58
CA ASN A 732 92.90 -5.78 11.93
C ASN A 732 91.79 -6.68 12.48
N HIS A 733 91.02 -6.25 13.49
CA HIS A 733 89.96 -7.05 14.13
C HIS A 733 88.90 -7.58 13.15
N ASP A 734 88.50 -6.80 12.15
CA ASP A 734 87.57 -7.27 11.12
C ASP A 734 88.27 -8.08 10.02
N ARG A 735 89.52 -7.72 9.71
CA ARG A 735 90.31 -8.32 8.62
C ARG A 735 90.70 -9.76 8.92
N VAL A 736 90.88 -10.15 10.19
CA VAL A 736 91.29 -11.52 10.55
C VAL A 736 90.27 -12.59 10.17
N PHE A 737 89.01 -12.21 10.02
CA PHE A 737 87.95 -13.13 9.61
C PHE A 737 87.78 -13.20 8.07
N GLY A 738 88.61 -12.50 7.30
CA GLY A 738 88.61 -12.59 5.85
C GLY A 738 89.27 -13.88 5.34
N ILE A 739 88.77 -14.40 4.21
CA ILE A 739 89.35 -15.59 3.55
C ILE A 739 90.74 -15.24 3.02
N PHE A 740 91.73 -16.10 3.27
CA PHE A 740 93.15 -15.94 2.88
C PHE A 740 93.88 -14.75 3.53
N GLN A 741 93.34 -14.16 4.60
CA GLN A 741 93.99 -13.07 5.32
C GLN A 741 94.99 -13.62 6.34
N ARG A 742 96.22 -13.08 6.36
CA ARG A 742 97.27 -13.34 7.34
C ARG A 742 97.82 -12.01 7.85
N LEU A 743 97.90 -11.85 9.17
CA LEU A 743 98.42 -10.63 9.79
C LEU A 743 99.93 -10.66 10.10
N HIS A 744 100.53 -11.84 10.15
CA HIS A 744 101.96 -12.04 10.45
C HIS A 744 102.69 -12.68 9.26
N GLY A 745 103.99 -12.37 9.15
CA GLY A 745 104.87 -12.71 8.03
C GLY A 745 105.00 -14.20 7.70
N VAL A 746 105.82 -14.50 6.68
CA VAL A 746 105.91 -15.81 6.01
C VAL A 746 106.18 -16.98 6.98
N ASP A 747 106.81 -16.72 8.13
CA ASP A 747 107.32 -17.69 9.10
C ASP A 747 106.28 -18.50 9.89
N VAL A 748 104.98 -18.17 9.82
CA VAL A 748 103.95 -18.89 10.58
C VAL A 748 103.04 -19.74 9.66
N GLU A 749 103.01 -21.06 9.84
CA GLU A 749 102.30 -21.99 8.93
C GLU A 749 100.77 -21.79 8.91
N GLY A 750 100.11 -21.63 7.77
CA GLY A 750 98.63 -21.64 7.74
C GLY A 750 98.02 -21.09 6.45
N ALA A 751 96.83 -21.61 6.11
CA ALA A 751 96.11 -21.27 4.88
C ALA A 751 95.31 -19.95 4.96
N GLY A 752 95.18 -19.33 6.14
CA GLY A 752 94.41 -18.08 6.30
C GLY A 752 92.88 -18.25 6.21
N ILE A 753 92.37 -19.46 6.43
CA ILE A 753 90.93 -19.79 6.31
C ILE A 753 90.30 -20.08 7.69
N GLY A 754 91.09 -20.45 8.70
CA GLY A 754 90.58 -20.92 9.99
C GLY A 754 89.59 -19.96 10.67
N LEU A 755 89.96 -18.69 10.84
CA LEU A 755 89.06 -17.69 11.45
C LEU A 755 87.87 -17.34 10.55
N ALA A 756 88.05 -17.29 9.23
CA ALA A 756 86.94 -17.11 8.29
C ALA A 756 85.91 -18.24 8.41
N SER A 757 86.37 -19.49 8.57
CA SER A 757 85.51 -20.65 8.88
C SER A 757 84.81 -20.49 10.22
N CYS A 758 85.51 -20.02 11.27
CA CYS A 758 84.88 -19.74 12.57
C CYS A 758 83.71 -18.74 12.44
N LYS A 759 83.93 -17.64 11.70
CA LYS A 759 82.88 -16.64 11.43
C LYS A 759 81.70 -17.23 10.67
N LYS A 760 81.95 -18.02 9.64
CA LYS A 760 80.89 -18.67 8.87
C LYS A 760 80.10 -19.68 9.70
N ILE A 761 80.77 -20.48 10.55
CA ILE A 761 80.11 -21.44 11.45
C ILE A 761 79.22 -20.70 12.46
N VAL A 762 79.77 -19.66 13.12
CA VAL A 762 79.02 -18.89 14.11
C VAL A 762 77.82 -18.19 13.48
N GLN A 763 77.96 -17.59 12.30
CA GLN A 763 76.84 -17.00 11.55
C GLN A 763 75.82 -18.04 11.10
N HIS A 764 76.26 -19.23 10.67
CA HIS A 764 75.38 -20.35 10.34
C HIS A 764 74.57 -20.83 11.56
N HIS A 765 75.04 -20.55 12.78
CA HIS A 765 74.36 -20.82 14.04
C HIS A 765 73.63 -19.59 14.61
N ASP A 766 73.35 -18.57 13.79
CA ASP A 766 72.71 -17.30 14.17
C ASP A 766 73.47 -16.49 15.23
N GLY A 767 74.77 -16.74 15.36
CA GLY A 767 75.68 -16.08 16.28
C GLY A 767 76.52 -14.96 15.65
N ASN A 768 77.21 -14.23 16.49
CA ASN A 768 78.22 -13.23 16.12
C ASN A 768 79.58 -13.61 16.72
N ILE A 769 80.68 -13.30 16.01
CA ILE A 769 82.06 -13.48 16.47
C ILE A 769 82.85 -12.18 16.28
N TRP A 770 83.68 -11.82 17.26
CA TRP A 770 84.55 -10.64 17.22
C TRP A 770 85.81 -10.85 18.06
N VAL A 771 86.73 -9.89 18.01
CA VAL A 771 88.00 -9.90 18.76
C VAL A 771 87.95 -8.82 19.83
N GLU A 772 88.45 -9.12 21.02
CA GLU A 772 88.69 -8.19 22.12
C GLU A 772 90.16 -8.29 22.55
N GLY A 773 90.83 -7.16 22.79
CA GLY A 773 92.23 -7.11 23.23
C GLY A 773 93.12 -6.17 22.43
N GLU A 774 94.35 -6.00 22.89
CA GLU A 774 95.38 -5.12 22.33
C GLU A 774 96.65 -5.92 21.99
N GLN A 775 97.41 -5.46 21.00
CA GLN A 775 98.67 -6.09 20.60
C GLN A 775 99.65 -6.18 21.78
N GLY A 776 100.31 -7.34 21.93
CA GLY A 776 101.31 -7.63 22.96
C GLY A 776 100.77 -8.16 24.30
N LYS A 777 99.45 -8.03 24.57
CA LYS A 777 98.81 -8.40 25.84
C LYS A 777 97.95 -9.67 25.79
N GLY A 778 97.98 -10.41 24.69
CA GLY A 778 97.08 -11.55 24.44
C GLY A 778 95.87 -11.17 23.59
N CYS A 779 95.03 -12.15 23.26
CA CYS A 779 93.83 -11.98 22.44
C CYS A 779 92.64 -12.74 23.05
N THR A 780 91.46 -12.14 23.04
CA THR A 780 90.21 -12.82 23.39
C THR A 780 89.30 -12.84 22.17
N ILE A 781 89.00 -14.04 21.65
CA ILE A 781 87.98 -14.20 20.61
C ILE A 781 86.66 -14.49 21.31
N VAL A 782 85.66 -13.63 21.08
CA VAL A 782 84.33 -13.75 21.68
C VAL A 782 83.33 -14.15 20.61
N LEU A 783 82.48 -15.12 20.94
CA LEU A 783 81.39 -15.56 20.07
C LEU A 783 80.08 -15.74 20.84
N THR A 784 78.94 -15.61 20.15
CA THR A 784 77.62 -15.91 20.70
C THR A 784 76.99 -17.11 20.02
N LEU A 785 76.36 -18.00 20.79
CA LEU A 785 75.57 -19.13 20.29
C LEU A 785 74.18 -19.15 20.96
N PRO A 786 73.11 -19.60 20.28
CA PRO A 786 71.79 -19.71 20.88
C PRO A 786 71.80 -20.67 22.08
N ALA A 787 71.15 -20.28 23.17
CA ALA A 787 70.89 -21.19 24.28
C ALA A 787 69.85 -22.23 23.85
N THR A 788 69.99 -23.45 24.38
CA THR A 788 68.89 -24.43 24.36
C THR A 788 67.79 -23.91 25.30
N GLU A 789 66.53 -23.96 24.87
CA GLU A 789 65.37 -23.56 25.70
C GLU A 789 65.34 -24.30 27.05
#